data_AF-A0A7R8H9E8-F1
#
_entry.id   AF-A0A7R8H9E8-F1
#
_cell.length_a   1.000
_cell.length_b   1.000
_cell.length_c   1.000
_cell.angle_alpha   90.00
_cell.angle_beta   90.00
_cell.angle_gamma   90.00
#
_symmetry.space_group_name_H-M   'P 1'
#
loop_
_entity.id
_entity.type
_entity.pdbx_description
1 polymer ?
#
loop_
_entity_poly.entity_id
_entity_poly.type
_entity_poly.pdbx_seq_one_letter_code
_entity_poly.pdbx_strand_id
1 'polypeptide(L)'
;MFKADVKRAFKLPISFDGRTTTVEQCGSDSAVVRSPDFYYQILKDADAIGWSRISVMNLDNLEIHFQLVDEAERKHDLLVCIPSSYPNEEISRWTWDLPKRGEEIEMRRYSSLQALYDDWELQIQSFTSYWNELELLDAHTWILDPPNPRKSDLYRRFVVSPGVSAHVSLNLKDSMFPRVNLLGPESKTATLRARLSLALLDGNPFPMSESVNIEDYNLDCGICYCYRLCDVNEEPILPNKTCDDTRCSKSFHEPCLFEYLRTHPEYYATRKKKPPAKCDSVILVSMCSVVKRVSNLRHLSKILTSFDVIEQSAIEMESTIPNLKILINTQVIEMNPQSRIACTNNGMKIEYEKACLCLGARPNMPFEEKGDHNAKLASSKRLAVIGNGGIAAELVYSLKNVDVLWAMKDDHLISAQEGSSTCDKVPVKRMKFSMSSTSSSNSQGAALGPDWHSKISIEGSNNKGKCIHIEKSTEIKRIFSAKPEHLSECQFGNNDNNEDWNVYIEFTNGKVFGVDFIVSATGVIPNGDTMNIGLKLTENGIDVDENMRTNLPFIYAAGDVCNPIWMSASSEWFQMRLWTQARQMGAFAGIRMADEEEGQSYLDFCFELFSHVTTFFGYKVILLGLYNAQHLNQEDYEIELRITEGKEFVKIIKSNGRLKGAVLIGETDLEETFENLILNQLNIDGIDILDPIVDIDDYFD
;
A
#
# COMPACT_ATOMS: atom_id res chain seq x y z
N MET A 1 3.71 68.43 -22.36
CA MET A 1 2.36 68.09 -21.88
C MET A 1 2.13 66.63 -22.20
N PHE A 2 2.34 65.71 -21.25
CA PHE A 2 1.78 64.35 -21.20
C PHE A 2 2.41 63.68 -19.96
N LYS A 3 1.84 64.05 -18.81
CA LYS A 3 1.89 63.35 -17.52
C LYS A 3 0.42 63.14 -17.14
N ALA A 4 0.12 62.03 -16.48
CA ALA A 4 -1.22 61.46 -16.17
C ALA A 4 -1.70 60.52 -17.30
N ASP A 5 -1.99 59.24 -17.10
CA ASP A 5 -2.51 58.51 -15.94
C ASP A 5 -2.14 57.02 -16.03
N VAL A 6 -1.43 56.46 -15.03
CA VAL A 6 -1.53 55.02 -14.68
C VAL A 6 -1.28 54.87 -13.18
N LYS A 7 -2.35 55.00 -12.38
CA LYS A 7 -2.42 54.43 -11.01
C LYS A 7 -3.89 54.32 -10.59
N ARG A 8 -4.52 53.18 -10.90
CA ARG A 8 -5.39 52.38 -10.00
C ARG A 8 -6.16 51.33 -10.79
N ALA A 9 -5.79 50.07 -10.57
CA ALA A 9 -6.73 48.99 -10.30
C ALA A 9 -5.96 47.87 -9.56
N PHE A 10 -6.02 47.89 -8.23
CA PHE A 10 -5.92 46.65 -7.47
C PHE A 10 -7.23 45.90 -7.70
N LYS A 11 -7.19 44.67 -8.25
CA LYS A 11 -8.02 43.53 -7.83
C LYS A 11 -7.74 42.27 -8.66
N LEU A 12 -7.38 41.23 -7.89
CA LEU A 12 -7.66 39.80 -8.02
C LEU A 12 -6.95 38.98 -9.12
N PRO A 13 -6.40 37.80 -8.76
CA PRO A 13 -6.03 36.79 -9.75
C PRO A 13 -7.30 36.33 -10.47
N ILE A 14 -7.24 36.26 -11.80
CA ILE A 14 -8.27 35.58 -12.59
C ILE A 14 -8.06 34.09 -12.32
N SER A 15 -8.94 33.51 -11.51
CA SER A 15 -9.05 32.06 -11.37
C SER A 15 -9.54 31.48 -12.70
N PHE A 16 -8.71 30.67 -13.35
CA PHE A 16 -9.25 29.58 -14.16
C PHE A 16 -9.89 28.60 -13.17
N ASP A 17 -11.22 28.60 -13.12
CA ASP A 17 -12.10 27.72 -12.36
C ASP A 17 -11.42 26.62 -11.52
N GLY A 18 -11.10 26.96 -10.26
CA GLY A 18 -10.98 26.02 -9.13
C GLY A 18 -9.88 24.94 -9.16
N ARG A 19 -9.06 24.82 -10.21
CA ARG A 19 -7.88 23.92 -10.24
C ARG A 19 -6.70 24.62 -10.88
N THR A 20 -5.63 24.79 -10.12
CA THR A 20 -4.33 25.27 -10.58
C THR A 20 -3.76 24.32 -11.64
N THR A 21 -3.90 24.66 -12.92
CA THR A 21 -2.87 24.31 -13.90
C THR A 21 -1.65 25.15 -13.54
N THR A 22 -0.70 24.53 -12.85
CA THR A 22 0.61 25.13 -12.60
C THR A 22 1.33 25.26 -13.94
N VAL A 23 1.21 26.41 -14.58
CA VAL A 23 2.33 26.90 -15.39
C VAL A 23 3.40 27.22 -14.36
N GLU A 24 4.53 26.49 -14.38
CA GLU A 24 5.75 26.97 -13.72
C GLU A 24 5.91 28.44 -14.12
N GLN A 25 5.88 29.37 -13.14
CA GLN A 25 5.98 30.79 -13.40
C GLN A 25 7.03 31.05 -14.48
N CYS A 26 6.63 31.65 -15.60
CA CYS A 26 7.59 32.08 -16.60
C CYS A 26 8.55 33.04 -15.88
N GLY A 27 9.81 32.61 -15.80
CA GLY A 27 10.75 33.08 -14.77
C GLY A 27 10.74 34.60 -14.65
N SER A 28 10.69 35.10 -13.41
CA SER A 28 10.80 36.53 -13.13
C SER A 28 12.23 36.99 -13.37
N ASP A 29 12.63 37.14 -14.62
CA ASP A 29 13.89 37.80 -14.97
C ASP A 29 13.71 39.31 -14.80
N SER A 30 13.91 39.76 -13.56
CA SER A 30 13.98 41.19 -13.28
C SER A 30 15.13 41.82 -14.06
N ALA A 31 14.79 42.76 -14.94
CA ALA A 31 15.66 43.75 -15.56
C ALA A 31 16.74 43.27 -16.56
N VAL A 32 16.38 42.38 -17.50
CA VAL A 32 17.17 42.20 -18.73
C VAL A 32 16.67 43.20 -19.80
N VAL A 33 17.53 44.12 -20.24
CA VAL A 33 17.22 44.98 -21.40
C VAL A 33 17.26 44.12 -22.66
N ARG A 34 16.08 43.80 -23.19
CA ARG A 34 15.91 42.97 -24.40
C ARG A 34 16.25 43.76 -25.67
N SER A 35 16.64 43.06 -26.74
CA SER A 35 17.05 43.69 -27.99
C SER A 35 15.88 44.46 -28.64
N PRO A 36 16.14 45.51 -29.44
CA PRO A 36 15.09 46.16 -30.24
C PRO A 36 14.38 45.20 -31.19
N ASP A 37 15.09 44.19 -31.69
CA ASP A 37 14.55 43.17 -32.59
C ASP A 37 13.49 42.30 -31.91
N PHE A 38 13.63 42.01 -30.61
CA PHE A 38 12.64 41.30 -29.81
C PHE A 38 11.29 42.04 -29.81
N TYR A 39 11.31 43.32 -29.45
CA TYR A 39 10.09 44.14 -29.40
C TYR A 39 9.50 44.37 -30.80
N TYR A 40 10.35 44.64 -31.80
CA TYR A 40 9.89 44.83 -33.17
C TYR A 40 9.17 43.59 -33.70
N GLN A 41 9.71 42.40 -33.46
CA GLN A 41 9.08 41.17 -33.95
C GLN A 41 7.75 40.88 -33.23
N ILE A 42 7.66 41.09 -31.91
CA ILE A 42 6.40 40.93 -31.16
C ILE A 42 5.32 41.88 -31.68
N LEU A 43 5.66 43.16 -31.89
CA LEU A 43 4.71 44.14 -32.42
C LEU A 43 4.27 43.79 -33.85
N LYS A 44 5.20 43.31 -34.68
CA LYS A 44 4.91 42.85 -36.03
C LYS A 44 3.96 41.64 -36.04
N ASP A 45 4.16 40.69 -35.13
CA ASP A 45 3.27 39.54 -35.01
C ASP A 45 1.91 39.95 -34.43
N ALA A 46 1.87 40.88 -33.48
CA ALA A 46 0.62 41.44 -32.94
C ALA A 46 -0.19 42.20 -34.01
N ASP A 47 0.48 42.95 -34.90
CA ASP A 47 -0.15 43.60 -36.06
C ASP A 47 -0.71 42.56 -37.04
N ALA A 48 0.02 41.47 -37.29
CA ALA A 48 -0.39 40.41 -38.21
C ALA A 48 -1.58 39.59 -37.69
N ILE A 49 -1.58 39.24 -36.39
CA ILE A 49 -2.69 38.54 -35.73
C ILE A 49 -3.89 39.49 -35.58
N GLY A 50 -3.63 40.76 -35.27
CA GLY A 50 -4.60 41.81 -35.02
C GLY A 50 -4.78 42.10 -33.53
N TRP A 51 -4.61 43.37 -33.16
CA TRP A 51 -4.68 43.84 -31.76
C TRP A 51 -5.99 43.53 -31.03
N SER A 52 -7.11 43.39 -31.74
CA SER A 52 -8.40 43.05 -31.13
C SER A 52 -8.46 41.63 -30.58
N ARG A 53 -7.53 40.74 -30.96
CA ARG A 53 -7.43 39.35 -30.51
C ARG A 53 -6.50 39.19 -29.30
N ILE A 54 -5.84 40.26 -28.85
CA ILE A 54 -4.93 40.26 -27.70
C ILE A 54 -5.67 40.85 -26.50
N SER A 55 -5.91 40.04 -25.47
CA SER A 55 -6.59 40.48 -24.25
C SER A 55 -5.61 41.06 -23.23
N VAL A 56 -4.42 40.49 -23.11
CA VAL A 56 -3.34 40.95 -22.23
C VAL A 56 -1.99 40.78 -22.92
N MET A 57 -1.12 41.78 -22.83
CA MET A 57 0.28 41.69 -23.25
C MET A 57 1.16 42.19 -22.09
N ASN A 58 1.84 41.28 -21.41
CA ASN A 58 2.74 41.57 -20.31
C ASN A 58 4.17 41.15 -20.69
N LEU A 59 4.90 42.09 -21.27
CA LEU A 59 6.28 41.85 -21.71
C LEU A 59 7.29 41.82 -20.56
N ASP A 60 6.92 42.25 -19.36
CA ASP A 60 7.76 42.11 -18.17
C ASP A 60 7.80 40.62 -17.74
N ASN A 61 6.64 39.96 -17.75
CA ASN A 61 6.50 38.52 -17.46
C ASN A 61 6.67 37.62 -18.69
N LEU A 62 6.92 38.19 -19.87
CA LEU A 62 6.99 37.47 -21.15
C LEU A 62 5.70 36.70 -21.50
N GLU A 63 4.54 37.26 -21.16
CA GLU A 63 3.23 36.61 -21.33
C GLU A 63 2.35 37.39 -22.32
N ILE A 64 1.73 36.69 -23.27
CA ILE A 64 0.65 37.22 -24.10
C ILE A 64 -0.58 36.32 -23.98
N HIS A 65 -1.72 36.94 -23.76
CA HIS A 65 -3.02 36.30 -23.73
C HIS A 65 -3.78 36.68 -24.99
N PHE A 66 -4.20 35.67 -25.73
CA PHE A 66 -5.08 35.79 -26.88
C PHE A 66 -6.49 35.35 -26.51
N GLN A 67 -7.48 35.99 -27.13
CA GLN A 67 -8.87 35.61 -26.99
C GLN A 67 -9.55 35.56 -28.37
N LEU A 68 -10.22 34.45 -28.64
CA LEU A 68 -11.01 34.24 -29.84
C LEU A 68 -12.46 33.93 -29.45
N VAL A 69 -13.42 34.51 -30.16
CA VAL A 69 -14.84 34.14 -30.06
C VAL A 69 -15.23 33.46 -31.35
N ASP A 70 -15.74 32.24 -31.27
CA ASP A 70 -16.18 31.48 -32.45
C ASP A 70 -17.61 31.84 -32.89
N GLU A 71 -18.08 31.20 -33.96
CA GLU A 71 -19.41 31.43 -34.54
C GLU A 71 -20.58 31.06 -33.60
N ALA A 72 -20.33 30.20 -32.60
CA ALA A 72 -21.30 29.82 -31.57
C ALA A 72 -21.21 30.71 -30.32
N GLU A 73 -20.53 31.86 -30.43
CA GLU A 73 -20.25 32.82 -29.35
C GLU A 73 -19.41 32.25 -28.20
N ARG A 74 -18.69 31.13 -28.42
CA ARG A 74 -17.84 30.53 -27.39
C ARG A 74 -16.51 31.25 -27.33
N LYS A 75 -16.10 31.58 -26.11
CA LYS A 75 -14.80 32.23 -25.84
C LYS A 75 -13.71 31.18 -25.68
N HIS A 76 -12.61 31.37 -26.38
CA HIS A 76 -11.42 30.54 -26.32
C HIS A 76 -10.26 31.42 -25.90
N ASP A 77 -9.46 30.95 -24.94
CA ASP A 77 -8.31 31.68 -24.43
C ASP A 77 -7.02 30.87 -24.68
N LEU A 78 -5.98 31.57 -25.10
CA LEU A 78 -4.63 31.04 -25.31
C LEU A 78 -3.64 31.90 -24.54
N LEU A 79 -2.89 31.29 -23.62
CA LEU A 79 -1.77 31.92 -22.94
C LEU A 79 -0.46 31.44 -23.56
N VAL A 80 0.40 32.38 -23.94
CA VAL A 80 1.71 32.11 -24.54
C VAL A 80 2.81 32.70 -23.66
N CYS A 81 3.79 31.89 -23.31
CA CYS A 81 5.05 32.37 -22.75
C CYS A 81 6.09 32.56 -23.85
N ILE A 82 6.56 33.78 -24.02
CA ILE A 82 7.54 34.15 -25.03
C ILE A 82 8.95 33.83 -24.53
N PRO A 83 9.78 33.12 -25.31
CA PRO A 83 11.18 32.92 -24.93
C PRO A 83 11.92 34.27 -24.91
N SER A 84 12.83 34.46 -23.95
CA SER A 84 13.59 35.71 -23.82
C SER A 84 14.41 36.06 -25.08
N SER A 85 14.74 35.05 -25.88
CA SER A 85 15.55 35.15 -27.10
C SER A 85 14.72 35.27 -28.38
N TYR A 86 13.39 35.42 -28.29
CA TYR A 86 12.49 35.54 -29.44
C TYR A 86 12.92 36.68 -30.39
N PRO A 87 12.93 36.49 -31.72
CA PRO A 87 12.48 35.31 -32.49
C PRO A 87 13.55 34.26 -32.79
N ASN A 88 14.75 34.35 -32.20
CA ASN A 88 15.82 33.39 -32.48
C ASN A 88 15.59 32.02 -31.82
N GLU A 89 14.61 31.94 -30.94
CA GLU A 89 14.19 30.72 -30.23
C GLU A 89 12.71 30.48 -30.47
N GLU A 90 12.35 29.23 -30.76
CA GLU A 90 10.97 28.81 -31.03
C GLU A 90 10.11 28.84 -29.76
N ILE A 91 8.83 29.15 -29.92
CA ILE A 91 7.86 29.16 -28.84
C ILE A 91 7.54 27.71 -28.48
N SER A 92 7.80 27.36 -27.22
CA SER A 92 7.66 26.00 -26.68
C SER A 92 6.69 25.90 -25.51
N ARG A 93 6.27 27.03 -24.92
CA ARG A 93 5.44 27.10 -23.72
C ARG A 93 4.18 27.90 -23.99
N TRP A 94 3.04 27.22 -23.96
CA TRP A 94 1.73 27.81 -24.17
C TRP A 94 0.67 26.93 -23.50
N THR A 95 -0.51 27.48 -23.21
CA THR A 95 -1.64 26.73 -22.63
C THR A 95 -2.96 27.18 -23.24
N TRP A 96 -3.85 26.21 -23.51
CA TRP A 96 -5.22 26.41 -23.97
C TRP A 96 -6.13 25.32 -23.37
N ASP A 97 -7.44 25.52 -23.41
CA ASP A 97 -8.45 24.52 -22.99
C ASP A 97 -9.01 23.73 -24.19
N LEU A 98 -8.13 23.11 -24.99
CA LEU A 98 -8.54 22.29 -26.14
C LEU A 98 -8.24 20.81 -25.90
N PRO A 99 -9.02 19.89 -26.49
CA PRO A 99 -8.73 18.46 -26.39
C PRO A 99 -7.34 18.09 -26.93
N LYS A 100 -6.60 17.26 -26.19
CA LYS A 100 -5.27 16.79 -26.61
C LYS A 100 -5.39 15.68 -27.67
N ARG A 101 -4.69 15.80 -28.80
CA ARG A 101 -4.53 14.72 -29.80
C ARG A 101 -3.21 13.98 -29.58
N GLY A 102 -3.13 13.21 -28.50
CA GLY A 102 -1.93 12.43 -28.15
C GLY A 102 -0.72 13.27 -27.75
N GLU A 103 0.41 12.61 -27.51
CA GLU A 103 1.66 13.19 -26.98
C GLU A 103 2.33 14.23 -27.92
N GLU A 104 1.95 14.26 -29.20
CA GLU A 104 2.60 15.11 -30.21
C GLU A 104 2.33 16.61 -30.05
N ILE A 105 1.22 17.00 -29.41
CA ILE A 105 0.83 18.42 -29.29
C ILE A 105 1.75 19.20 -28.34
N GLU A 106 2.11 18.62 -27.18
CA GLU A 106 2.94 19.30 -26.17
C GLU A 106 4.42 19.44 -26.61
N MET A 107 4.83 18.59 -27.56
CA MET A 107 6.13 18.66 -28.21
C MET A 107 6.19 19.68 -29.35
N ARG A 108 5.06 20.27 -29.77
CA ARG A 108 5.07 21.27 -30.86
C ARG A 108 5.86 22.50 -30.46
N ARG A 109 6.59 23.01 -31.45
CA ARG A 109 7.38 24.24 -31.37
C ARG A 109 6.96 25.12 -32.53
N TYR A 110 6.81 26.41 -32.26
CA TYR A 110 6.31 27.37 -33.25
C TYR A 110 7.37 28.43 -33.52
N SER A 111 7.63 28.67 -34.80
CA SER A 111 8.63 29.64 -35.25
C SER A 111 8.17 31.10 -35.09
N SER A 112 6.86 31.34 -34.91
CA SER A 112 6.31 32.67 -34.63
C SER A 112 5.00 32.61 -33.85
N LEU A 113 4.64 33.74 -33.21
CA LEU A 113 3.34 33.93 -32.57
C LEU A 113 2.18 33.73 -33.57
N GLN A 114 2.34 34.17 -34.82
CA GLN A 114 1.33 33.98 -35.87
C GLN A 114 1.12 32.49 -36.16
N ALA A 115 2.20 31.71 -36.31
CA ALA A 115 2.09 30.28 -36.60
C ALA A 115 1.39 29.51 -35.47
N LEU A 116 1.66 29.88 -34.21
CA LEU A 116 0.97 29.33 -33.03
C LEU A 116 -0.51 29.71 -33.03
N TYR A 117 -0.83 30.98 -33.29
CA TYR A 117 -2.20 31.48 -33.32
C TYR A 117 -3.02 30.81 -34.43
N ASP A 118 -2.46 30.67 -35.63
CA ASP A 118 -3.14 30.04 -36.78
C ASP A 118 -3.42 28.56 -36.51
N ASP A 119 -2.48 27.82 -35.90
CA ASP A 119 -2.72 26.43 -35.51
C ASP A 119 -3.79 26.33 -34.41
N TRP A 120 -3.75 27.22 -33.41
CA TRP A 120 -4.78 27.28 -32.36
C TRP A 120 -6.18 27.52 -32.95
N GLU A 121 -6.33 28.50 -33.83
CA GLU A 121 -7.59 28.81 -34.50
C GLU A 121 -8.08 27.64 -35.37
N LEU A 122 -7.15 26.96 -36.06
CA LEU A 122 -7.46 25.75 -36.82
C LEU A 122 -7.91 24.59 -35.91
N GLN A 123 -7.29 24.41 -34.74
CA GLN A 123 -7.73 23.39 -33.78
C GLN A 123 -9.16 23.69 -33.30
N ILE A 124 -9.47 24.95 -32.94
CA ILE A 124 -10.82 25.38 -32.54
C ILE A 124 -11.84 25.02 -33.62
N GLN A 125 -11.57 25.39 -34.87
CA GLN A 125 -12.46 25.06 -35.99
C GLN A 125 -12.69 23.56 -36.13
N SER A 126 -11.67 22.74 -35.88
CA SER A 126 -11.77 21.28 -35.97
C SER A 126 -12.61 20.64 -34.85
N PHE A 127 -12.78 21.31 -33.71
CA PHE A 127 -13.55 20.81 -32.57
C PHE A 127 -14.99 21.35 -32.49
N THR A 128 -15.31 22.39 -33.26
CA THR A 128 -16.63 23.04 -33.30
C THR A 128 -17.80 22.06 -33.41
N SER A 129 -17.72 21.06 -34.29
CA SER A 129 -18.82 20.09 -34.47
C SER A 129 -19.03 19.23 -33.21
N TYR A 130 -17.95 18.84 -32.54
CA TYR A 130 -18.01 18.01 -31.33
C TYR A 130 -18.59 18.79 -30.15
N TRP A 131 -18.16 20.04 -29.97
CA TRP A 131 -18.71 20.89 -28.91
C TRP A 131 -20.20 21.16 -29.10
N ASN A 132 -20.67 21.36 -30.33
CA ASN A 132 -22.10 21.52 -30.61
C ASN A 132 -22.91 20.28 -30.19
N GLU A 133 -22.38 19.08 -30.44
CA GLU A 133 -23.04 17.82 -30.03
C GLU A 133 -23.05 17.65 -28.51
N LEU A 134 -21.94 17.96 -27.83
CA LEU A 134 -21.84 17.89 -26.38
C LEU A 134 -22.73 18.93 -25.69
N GLU A 135 -22.77 20.17 -26.18
CA GLU A 135 -23.63 21.22 -25.65
C GLU A 135 -25.12 20.88 -25.84
N LEU A 136 -25.47 20.23 -26.95
CA LEU A 136 -26.81 19.71 -27.16
C LEU A 136 -27.14 18.63 -26.10
N LEU A 137 -26.20 17.74 -25.79
CA LEU A 137 -26.36 16.74 -24.74
C LEU A 137 -26.50 17.39 -23.36
N ASP A 138 -25.64 18.36 -23.05
CA ASP A 138 -25.62 19.12 -21.79
C ASP A 138 -26.95 19.86 -21.58
N ALA A 139 -27.58 20.37 -22.65
CA ALA A 139 -28.87 21.05 -22.59
C ALA A 139 -30.08 20.12 -22.35
N HIS A 140 -29.96 18.83 -22.69
CA HIS A 140 -31.08 17.87 -22.66
C HIS A 140 -30.91 16.75 -21.63
N THR A 141 -29.79 16.73 -20.90
CA THR A 141 -29.47 15.67 -19.94
C THR A 141 -28.89 16.25 -18.66
N TRP A 142 -28.99 15.51 -17.56
CA TRP A 142 -28.30 15.86 -16.33
C TRP A 142 -26.90 15.23 -16.33
N ILE A 143 -25.87 16.06 -16.51
CA ILE A 143 -24.46 15.64 -16.45
C ILE A 143 -24.05 15.35 -15.00
N LEU A 144 -23.58 14.13 -14.77
CA LEU A 144 -22.95 13.66 -13.53
C LEU A 144 -21.46 13.93 -13.53
N ASP A 145 -20.79 13.77 -14.68
CA ASP A 145 -19.35 13.98 -14.80
C ASP A 145 -18.92 14.36 -16.23
N PRO A 146 -18.05 15.38 -16.40
CA PRO A 146 -17.63 16.33 -15.37
C PRO A 146 -18.81 17.23 -14.91
N PRO A 147 -18.87 17.64 -13.63
CA PRO A 147 -19.96 18.49 -13.13
C PRO A 147 -19.95 19.89 -13.76
N ASN A 148 -18.76 20.38 -14.13
CA ASN A 148 -18.56 21.62 -14.90
C ASN A 148 -17.75 21.27 -16.14
N PRO A 149 -18.39 20.94 -17.27
CA PRO A 149 -17.66 20.50 -18.44
C PRO A 149 -16.83 21.61 -19.09
N ARG A 150 -15.56 21.30 -19.37
CA ARG A 150 -14.63 22.17 -20.10
C ARG A 150 -14.60 21.80 -21.58
N LYS A 151 -13.97 22.65 -22.38
CA LYS A 151 -13.84 22.40 -23.83
C LYS A 151 -12.86 21.28 -24.13
N SER A 152 -11.93 21.00 -23.22
CA SER A 152 -11.05 19.84 -23.27
C SER A 152 -11.74 18.50 -22.94
N ASP A 153 -12.91 18.51 -22.28
CA ASP A 153 -13.60 17.31 -21.84
C ASP A 153 -14.46 16.71 -22.96
N LEU A 154 -13.94 15.71 -23.67
CA LEU A 154 -14.62 15.01 -24.77
C LEU A 154 -15.48 13.82 -24.34
N TYR A 155 -15.96 13.83 -23.11
CA TYR A 155 -16.85 12.81 -22.58
C TYR A 155 -17.93 13.42 -21.69
N ARG A 156 -19.04 12.71 -21.53
CA ARG A 156 -20.12 13.04 -20.60
C ARG A 156 -20.64 11.78 -19.95
N ARG A 157 -20.75 11.78 -18.63
CA ARG A 157 -21.58 10.84 -17.89
C ARG A 157 -22.87 11.55 -17.51
N PHE A 158 -24.03 10.99 -17.85
CA PHE A 158 -25.32 11.61 -17.56
C PHE A 158 -26.38 10.61 -17.11
N VAL A 159 -27.41 11.12 -16.44
CA VAL A 159 -28.53 10.31 -15.94
C VAL A 159 -29.44 9.89 -17.09
N VAL A 160 -29.73 8.58 -17.18
CA VAL A 160 -30.71 8.03 -18.14
C VAL A 160 -32.04 7.74 -17.47
N SER A 161 -32.00 7.14 -16.27
CA SER A 161 -33.18 6.81 -15.45
C SER A 161 -32.72 6.45 -14.03
N PRO A 162 -33.61 6.36 -13.01
CA PRO A 162 -33.25 6.00 -11.63
C PRO A 162 -32.35 4.75 -11.52
N GLY A 163 -31.10 4.95 -11.07
CA GLY A 163 -30.06 3.92 -10.93
C GLY A 163 -29.42 3.46 -12.25
N VAL A 164 -29.55 4.25 -13.33
CA VAL A 164 -28.86 4.03 -14.62
C VAL A 164 -28.27 5.34 -15.14
N SER A 165 -26.98 5.30 -15.48
CA SER A 165 -26.26 6.39 -16.15
C SER A 165 -25.69 5.93 -17.49
N ALA A 166 -25.44 6.85 -18.40
CA ALA A 166 -24.71 6.61 -19.64
C ALA A 166 -23.40 7.38 -19.60
N HIS A 167 -22.31 6.74 -19.99
CA HIS A 167 -21.03 7.38 -20.26
C HIS A 167 -20.79 7.41 -21.76
N VAL A 168 -20.72 8.60 -22.33
CA VAL A 168 -20.45 8.87 -23.73
C VAL A 168 -19.05 9.45 -23.86
N SER A 169 -18.20 8.87 -24.71
CA SER A 169 -16.89 9.42 -25.04
C SER A 169 -16.68 9.54 -26.54
N LEU A 170 -16.11 10.66 -26.96
CA LEU A 170 -15.81 10.97 -28.35
C LEU A 170 -14.36 10.61 -28.64
N ASN A 171 -14.15 9.72 -29.60
CA ASN A 171 -12.80 9.35 -30.02
C ASN A 171 -12.38 10.21 -31.21
N LEU A 172 -11.37 11.05 -31.01
CA LEU A 172 -10.82 11.94 -32.05
C LEU A 172 -10.17 11.22 -33.24
N LYS A 173 -9.89 9.91 -33.12
CA LYS A 173 -9.32 9.09 -34.21
C LYS A 173 -10.38 8.37 -35.05
N ASP A 174 -11.61 8.22 -34.54
CA ASP A 174 -12.62 7.34 -35.11
C ASP A 174 -13.93 8.13 -35.30
N SER A 175 -14.08 8.72 -36.49
CA SER A 175 -15.10 9.74 -36.80
C SER A 175 -16.52 9.19 -36.99
N MET A 176 -16.75 7.90 -36.76
CA MET A 176 -18.03 7.29 -37.16
C MET A 176 -19.08 7.25 -36.05
N PHE A 177 -18.75 7.03 -34.76
CA PHE A 177 -19.76 7.04 -33.68
C PHE A 177 -19.17 7.28 -32.28
N PRO A 178 -19.86 8.01 -31.37
CA PRO A 178 -19.50 8.08 -29.97
C PRO A 178 -19.53 6.69 -29.31
N ARG A 179 -18.57 6.40 -28.43
CA ARG A 179 -18.64 5.21 -27.58
C ARG A 179 -19.62 5.47 -26.46
N VAL A 180 -20.65 4.64 -26.35
CA VAL A 180 -21.69 4.78 -25.33
C VAL A 180 -21.74 3.55 -24.44
N ASN A 181 -21.49 3.76 -23.14
CA ASN A 181 -21.51 2.73 -22.12
C ASN A 181 -22.66 2.99 -21.14
N LEU A 182 -23.64 2.10 -21.10
CA LEU A 182 -24.71 2.14 -20.09
C LEU A 182 -24.24 1.46 -18.80
N LEU A 183 -24.37 2.18 -17.68
CA LEU A 183 -23.95 1.78 -16.34
C LEU A 183 -25.18 1.65 -15.45
N GLY A 184 -25.38 0.47 -14.87
CA GLY A 184 -26.55 0.11 -14.06
C GLY A 184 -26.83 -1.39 -14.12
N PRO A 185 -27.74 -1.91 -13.28
CA PRO A 185 -28.08 -3.34 -13.26
C PRO A 185 -28.51 -3.86 -14.64
N GLU A 186 -28.07 -5.06 -15.03
CA GLU A 186 -28.35 -5.65 -16.35
C GLU A 186 -29.86 -5.72 -16.67
N SER A 187 -30.68 -5.95 -15.66
CA SER A 187 -32.15 -5.95 -15.77
C SER A 187 -32.74 -4.62 -16.25
N LYS A 188 -32.08 -3.48 -15.98
CA LYS A 188 -32.48 -2.14 -16.43
C LYS A 188 -31.75 -1.73 -17.71
N THR A 189 -30.46 -2.05 -17.83
CA THR A 189 -29.63 -1.61 -18.96
C THR A 189 -29.87 -2.43 -20.22
N ALA A 190 -30.26 -3.71 -20.14
CA ALA A 190 -30.53 -4.54 -21.32
C ALA A 190 -31.66 -3.98 -22.20
N THR A 191 -32.76 -3.53 -21.59
CA THR A 191 -33.89 -2.91 -22.33
C THR A 191 -33.51 -1.56 -22.93
N LEU A 192 -32.62 -0.82 -22.26
CA LEU A 192 -32.14 0.48 -22.73
C LEU A 192 -31.10 0.34 -23.85
N ARG A 193 -30.20 -0.65 -23.83
CA ARG A 193 -29.23 -0.90 -24.92
C ARG A 193 -29.92 -1.12 -26.27
N ALA A 194 -31.07 -1.79 -26.28
CA ALA A 194 -31.87 -1.99 -27.49
C ALA A 194 -32.55 -0.70 -28.01
N ARG A 195 -32.74 0.32 -27.15
CA ARG A 195 -33.38 1.60 -27.49
C ARG A 195 -32.38 2.73 -27.71
N LEU A 196 -31.23 2.71 -27.05
CA LEU A 196 -30.23 3.79 -27.07
C LEU A 196 -29.51 3.89 -28.42
N SER A 197 -29.36 2.77 -29.14
CA SER A 197 -28.86 2.75 -30.51
C SER A 197 -29.77 3.49 -31.51
N LEU A 198 -31.05 3.68 -31.16
CA LEU A 198 -32.05 4.40 -31.96
C LEU A 198 -32.34 5.81 -31.40
N ALA A 199 -32.36 5.99 -30.07
CA ALA A 199 -32.82 7.22 -29.42
C ALA A 199 -31.80 8.38 -29.42
N LEU A 200 -30.49 8.10 -29.46
CA LEU A 200 -29.46 9.15 -29.60
C LEU A 200 -29.54 9.89 -30.96
N LEU A 201 -30.24 9.31 -31.95
CA LEU A 201 -30.46 9.89 -33.28
C LEU A 201 -31.80 10.65 -33.39
N ASP A 202 -32.75 10.43 -32.47
CA ASP A 202 -34.15 10.86 -32.62
C ASP A 202 -34.61 11.94 -31.61
N GLY A 203 -33.71 12.47 -30.76
CA GLY A 203 -34.01 13.65 -29.92
C GLY A 203 -35.09 13.44 -28.85
N ASN A 204 -35.29 12.21 -28.37
CA ASN A 204 -36.22 11.96 -27.26
C ASN A 204 -35.65 12.51 -25.93
N PRO A 205 -36.46 13.23 -25.12
CA PRO A 205 -35.97 13.85 -23.89
C PRO A 205 -35.60 12.80 -22.83
N PHE A 206 -34.40 12.93 -22.27
CA PHE A 206 -33.95 12.24 -21.06
C PHE A 206 -34.52 12.95 -19.82
N PRO A 207 -34.61 12.29 -18.64
CA PRO A 207 -35.13 12.93 -17.44
C PRO A 207 -34.33 14.20 -17.08
N MET A 208 -35.03 15.33 -16.95
CA MET A 208 -34.47 16.62 -16.54
C MET A 208 -34.34 16.72 -15.00
N SER A 209 -33.48 17.63 -14.57
CA SER A 209 -32.91 17.75 -13.22
C SER A 209 -33.88 17.94 -12.04
N GLU A 210 -35.16 18.21 -12.29
CA GLU A 210 -36.13 18.52 -11.23
C GLU A 210 -36.77 17.28 -10.57
N SER A 211 -36.35 16.06 -10.93
CA SER A 211 -37.05 14.81 -10.53
C SER A 211 -36.20 13.73 -9.86
N VAL A 212 -34.91 13.97 -9.61
CA VAL A 212 -33.96 12.91 -9.21
C VAL A 212 -33.05 13.39 -8.06
N ASN A 213 -32.92 12.61 -6.99
CA ASN A 213 -31.97 12.89 -5.91
C ASN A 213 -30.58 12.38 -6.32
N ILE A 214 -29.54 13.23 -6.21
CA ILE A 214 -28.16 12.87 -6.55
C ILE A 214 -27.65 11.73 -5.66
N GLU A 215 -28.09 11.67 -4.40
CA GLU A 215 -27.74 10.62 -3.43
C GLU A 215 -28.17 9.21 -3.88
N ASP A 216 -29.16 9.10 -4.79
CA ASP A 216 -29.59 7.80 -5.33
C ASP A 216 -28.56 7.20 -6.30
N TYR A 217 -27.56 7.98 -6.73
CA TYR A 217 -26.47 7.56 -7.59
C TYR A 217 -25.20 7.52 -6.75
N ASN A 218 -25.03 6.44 -6.01
CA ASN A 218 -23.77 6.13 -5.33
C ASN A 218 -22.69 5.89 -6.40
N LEU A 219 -22.02 6.99 -6.77
CA LEU A 219 -21.11 7.06 -7.89
C LEU A 219 -19.78 6.38 -7.58
N ASP A 220 -19.45 6.25 -6.29
CA ASP A 220 -18.20 5.69 -5.83
C ASP A 220 -18.09 4.18 -6.07
N CYS A 221 -16.85 3.76 -6.20
CA CYS A 221 -16.53 2.35 -6.28
C CYS A 221 -16.84 1.68 -4.94
N GLY A 222 -17.66 0.62 -4.94
CA GLY A 222 -17.98 -0.16 -3.75
C GLY A 222 -16.82 -0.97 -3.16
N ILE A 223 -15.59 -0.79 -3.65
CA ILE A 223 -14.38 -1.48 -3.18
C ILE A 223 -13.34 -0.49 -2.65
N CYS A 224 -13.07 0.60 -3.37
CA CYS A 224 -12.12 1.63 -2.92
C CYS A 224 -12.77 2.90 -2.41
N TYR A 225 -14.10 3.02 -2.53
CA TYR A 225 -14.89 4.19 -2.13
C TYR A 225 -14.47 5.51 -2.82
N CYS A 226 -13.64 5.43 -3.86
CA CYS A 226 -13.27 6.59 -4.67
C CYS A 226 -14.14 6.67 -5.93
N TYR A 227 -14.54 7.88 -6.31
CA TYR A 227 -15.13 8.12 -7.62
C TYR A 227 -14.10 8.12 -8.75
N ARG A 228 -12.88 8.57 -8.47
CA ARG A 228 -11.79 8.68 -9.47
C ARG A 228 -10.59 7.89 -8.97
N LEU A 229 -10.21 6.86 -9.70
CA LEU A 229 -9.00 6.08 -9.46
C LEU A 229 -7.96 6.48 -10.51
N CYS A 230 -6.77 6.93 -10.13
CA CYS A 230 -5.73 7.26 -11.12
C CYS A 230 -5.14 5.98 -11.74
N ASP A 231 -5.03 5.94 -13.06
CA ASP A 231 -4.26 4.89 -13.74
C ASP A 231 -2.75 5.20 -13.71
N VAL A 232 -1.94 4.31 -14.30
CA VAL A 232 -0.47 4.43 -14.38
C VAL A 232 -0.02 5.69 -15.14
N ASN A 233 -0.91 6.30 -15.93
CA ASN A 233 -0.69 7.52 -16.70
C ASN A 233 -1.35 8.76 -16.05
N GLU A 234 -1.77 8.67 -14.79
CA GLU A 234 -2.49 9.71 -14.05
C GLU A 234 -3.87 10.09 -14.63
N GLU A 235 -4.43 9.27 -15.53
CA GLU A 235 -5.76 9.50 -16.07
C GLU A 235 -6.84 8.97 -15.10
N PRO A 236 -7.94 9.72 -14.86
CA PRO A 236 -8.97 9.31 -13.92
C PRO A 236 -9.85 8.19 -14.49
N ILE A 237 -9.77 7.01 -13.87
CA ILE A 237 -10.68 5.88 -14.09
C ILE A 237 -11.93 6.09 -13.23
N LEU A 238 -13.09 6.09 -13.89
CA LEU A 238 -14.40 6.12 -13.24
C LEU A 238 -14.96 4.69 -13.04
N PRO A 239 -15.80 4.46 -12.02
CA PRO A 239 -16.50 3.20 -11.84
C PRO A 239 -17.34 2.87 -13.09
N ASN A 240 -16.97 1.78 -13.75
CA ASN A 240 -17.48 1.38 -15.06
C ASN A 240 -18.15 0.00 -15.04
N LYS A 241 -18.21 -0.67 -13.88
CA LYS A 241 -18.99 -1.89 -13.64
C LYS A 241 -20.05 -1.61 -12.58
N THR A 242 -21.16 -2.32 -12.63
CA THR A 242 -22.22 -2.21 -11.62
C THR A 242 -22.66 -3.60 -11.18
N CYS A 243 -23.05 -3.74 -9.92
CA CYS A 243 -23.63 -4.98 -9.42
C CYS A 243 -24.96 -5.29 -10.14
N ASP A 244 -25.14 -6.54 -10.58
CA ASP A 244 -26.38 -6.98 -11.23
C ASP A 244 -27.55 -7.17 -10.26
N ASP A 245 -27.28 -7.29 -8.96
CA ASP A 245 -28.33 -7.35 -7.94
C ASP A 245 -29.00 -5.98 -7.82
N THR A 246 -30.30 -5.94 -8.13
CA THR A 246 -31.12 -4.74 -8.11
C THR A 246 -31.22 -4.11 -6.72
N ARG A 247 -30.90 -4.84 -5.65
CA ARG A 247 -30.85 -4.35 -4.27
C ARG A 247 -29.52 -3.70 -3.90
N CYS A 248 -28.46 -3.99 -4.65
CA CYS A 248 -27.11 -3.46 -4.39
C CYS A 248 -26.83 -2.25 -5.28
N SER A 249 -26.89 -2.42 -6.60
CA SER A 249 -26.59 -1.38 -7.61
C SER A 249 -25.28 -0.59 -7.41
N LYS A 250 -24.36 -1.02 -6.53
CA LYS A 250 -23.05 -0.37 -6.35
C LYS A 250 -22.23 -0.43 -7.63
N SER A 251 -21.52 0.65 -7.91
CA SER A 251 -20.57 0.74 -9.02
C SER A 251 -19.18 0.28 -8.57
N PHE A 252 -18.35 -0.17 -9.48
CA PHE A 252 -16.97 -0.57 -9.21
C PHE A 252 -16.06 -0.13 -10.34
N HIS A 253 -14.83 0.28 -10.02
CA HIS A 253 -13.76 0.31 -11.02
C HIS A 253 -13.46 -1.11 -11.45
N GLU A 254 -13.33 -1.33 -12.76
CA GLU A 254 -12.93 -2.63 -13.31
C GLU A 254 -11.62 -3.17 -12.71
N PRO A 255 -10.55 -2.36 -12.51
CA PRO A 255 -9.36 -2.80 -11.77
C PRO A 255 -9.66 -3.23 -10.34
N CYS A 256 -10.42 -2.43 -9.58
CA CYS A 256 -10.78 -2.77 -8.20
C CYS A 256 -11.58 -4.07 -8.13
N LEU A 257 -12.56 -4.25 -9.02
CA LEU A 257 -13.39 -5.45 -9.06
C LEU A 257 -12.58 -6.69 -9.47
N PHE A 258 -11.69 -6.56 -10.45
CA PHE A 258 -10.78 -7.62 -10.86
C PHE A 258 -9.90 -8.07 -9.69
N GLU A 259 -9.28 -7.12 -9.01
CA GLU A 259 -8.41 -7.38 -7.85
C GLU A 259 -9.16 -7.96 -6.65
N TYR A 260 -10.34 -7.43 -6.34
CA TYR A 260 -11.19 -7.97 -5.29
C TYR A 260 -11.58 -9.42 -5.56
N LEU A 261 -11.95 -9.75 -6.80
CA LEU A 261 -12.26 -11.13 -7.18
C LEU A 261 -11.02 -12.02 -7.06
N ARG A 262 -9.84 -11.55 -7.47
CA ARG A 262 -8.58 -12.30 -7.41
C ARG A 262 -8.16 -12.67 -5.99
N THR A 263 -8.45 -11.82 -5.02
CA THR A 263 -8.08 -12.01 -3.61
C THR A 263 -9.08 -12.82 -2.78
N HIS A 264 -10.24 -13.14 -3.34
CA HIS A 264 -11.25 -14.01 -2.73
C HIS A 264 -11.44 -15.30 -3.56
N PRO A 265 -10.46 -16.23 -3.54
CA PRO A 265 -10.45 -17.42 -4.39
C PRO A 265 -11.64 -18.37 -4.17
N GLU A 266 -12.33 -18.28 -3.03
CA GLU A 266 -13.61 -18.99 -2.80
C GLU A 266 -14.69 -18.64 -3.84
N TYR A 267 -14.68 -17.42 -4.41
CA TYR A 267 -15.59 -17.07 -5.50
C TYR A 267 -15.20 -17.72 -6.83
N TYR A 268 -13.91 -17.98 -7.07
CA TYR A 268 -13.45 -18.74 -8.24
C TYR A 268 -13.86 -20.22 -8.18
N ALA A 269 -13.92 -20.79 -6.97
CA ALA A 269 -14.34 -22.18 -6.76
C ALA A 269 -15.81 -22.43 -7.17
N THR A 270 -16.67 -21.41 -7.11
CA THR A 270 -18.11 -21.54 -7.43
C THR A 270 -18.44 -21.36 -8.92
N ARG A 271 -17.59 -20.70 -9.71
CA ARG A 271 -17.86 -20.42 -11.14
C ARG A 271 -17.29 -21.44 -12.13
N LYS A 272 -16.39 -22.35 -11.74
CA LYS A 272 -15.92 -23.42 -12.64
C LYS A 272 -16.91 -24.60 -12.68
N LYS A 273 -17.82 -24.59 -13.65
CA LYS A 273 -18.54 -25.81 -14.11
C LYS A 273 -17.66 -26.78 -14.92
N LYS A 274 -16.35 -26.54 -15.03
CA LYS A 274 -15.38 -27.51 -15.55
C LYS A 274 -14.06 -27.39 -14.75
N PRO A 275 -13.58 -28.47 -14.11
CA PRO A 275 -12.21 -28.50 -13.61
C PRO A 275 -11.24 -28.26 -14.79
N PRO A 276 -10.09 -27.60 -14.56
CA PRO A 276 -9.08 -27.45 -15.61
C PRO A 276 -8.69 -28.82 -16.18
N ALA A 277 -8.51 -28.89 -17.50
CA ALA A 277 -8.33 -30.14 -18.25
C ALA A 277 -7.03 -30.89 -17.94
N LYS A 278 -6.12 -30.27 -17.18
CA LYS A 278 -4.88 -30.84 -16.64
C LYS A 278 -4.73 -30.26 -15.24
N CYS A 279 -4.62 -31.12 -14.23
CA CYS A 279 -4.36 -30.68 -12.87
C CYS A 279 -2.88 -30.93 -12.62
N ASP A 280 -2.08 -29.85 -12.64
CA ASP A 280 -0.64 -29.95 -12.47
C ASP A 280 -0.32 -30.48 -11.06
N SER A 281 0.71 -31.33 -10.97
CA SER A 281 1.13 -31.93 -9.70
C SER A 281 2.00 -30.96 -8.91
N VAL A 282 1.70 -30.79 -7.63
CA VAL A 282 2.46 -29.93 -6.71
C VAL A 282 3.20 -30.81 -5.70
N ILE A 283 4.51 -30.59 -5.56
CA ILE A 283 5.33 -31.25 -4.55
C ILE A 283 5.79 -30.21 -3.54
N LEU A 284 5.33 -30.34 -2.29
CA LEU A 284 5.82 -29.56 -1.16
C LEU A 284 6.95 -30.35 -0.48
N VAL A 285 8.14 -29.77 -0.44
CA VAL A 285 9.29 -30.35 0.29
C VAL A 285 9.50 -29.58 1.57
N SER A 286 9.47 -30.26 2.71
CA SER A 286 9.66 -29.65 4.02
C SER A 286 10.64 -30.43 4.87
N MET A 287 11.57 -29.71 5.49
CA MET A 287 12.49 -30.27 6.49
C MET A 287 11.78 -30.63 7.79
N CYS A 288 10.57 -30.10 8.01
CA CYS A 288 9.79 -30.33 9.22
C CYS A 288 8.96 -31.61 9.11
N SER A 289 8.67 -32.23 10.26
CA SER A 289 7.77 -33.39 10.37
C SER A 289 6.29 -33.02 10.28
N VAL A 290 5.97 -31.74 10.46
CA VAL A 290 4.62 -31.17 10.41
C VAL A 290 4.56 -30.03 9.41
N VAL A 291 3.40 -29.83 8.79
CA VAL A 291 3.11 -28.66 7.96
C VAL A 291 2.18 -27.74 8.74
N LYS A 292 2.31 -26.43 8.52
CA LYS A 292 1.45 -25.43 9.14
C LYS A 292 0.44 -24.90 8.14
N ARG A 293 -0.79 -24.70 8.60
CA ARG A 293 -1.89 -24.17 7.82
C ARG A 293 -2.54 -23.00 8.54
N VAL A 294 -2.98 -22.02 7.76
CA VAL A 294 -3.84 -20.94 8.23
C VAL A 294 -5.25 -21.48 8.48
N SER A 295 -5.87 -21.08 9.58
CA SER A 295 -7.25 -21.39 9.94
C SER A 295 -7.94 -20.18 10.56
N ASN A 296 -9.27 -20.17 10.60
CA ASN A 296 -10.06 -19.06 11.14
C ASN A 296 -9.68 -17.69 10.56
N LEU A 297 -9.42 -17.63 9.25
CA LEU A 297 -9.15 -16.38 8.55
C LEU A 297 -10.37 -15.46 8.64
N ARG A 298 -10.14 -14.24 9.14
CA ARG A 298 -11.15 -13.17 9.25
C ARG A 298 -10.56 -11.90 8.67
N HIS A 299 -11.30 -11.27 7.78
CA HIS A 299 -11.00 -9.94 7.27
C HIS A 299 -11.52 -8.92 8.29
N LEU A 300 -10.65 -8.02 8.75
CA LEU A 300 -11.01 -6.89 9.59
C LEU A 300 -11.27 -5.63 8.75
N SER A 301 -10.61 -5.54 7.60
CA SER A 301 -10.76 -4.50 6.57
C SER A 301 -10.38 -5.11 5.21
N LYS A 302 -10.14 -4.28 4.19
CA LYS A 302 -9.78 -4.73 2.83
C LYS A 302 -8.47 -5.50 2.82
N ILE A 303 -7.45 -5.06 3.55
CA ILE A 303 -6.12 -5.68 3.57
C ILE A 303 -5.84 -6.39 4.90
N LEU A 304 -6.30 -5.83 6.02
CA LEU A 304 -6.05 -6.37 7.35
C LEU A 304 -6.78 -7.69 7.58
N THR A 305 -6.01 -8.75 7.86
CA THR A 305 -6.54 -10.07 8.18
C THR A 305 -6.02 -10.59 9.51
N SER A 306 -6.90 -11.25 10.25
CA SER A 306 -6.54 -12.02 11.45
C SER A 306 -6.77 -13.51 11.20
N PHE A 307 -5.90 -14.35 11.74
CA PHE A 307 -6.01 -15.80 11.58
C PHE A 307 -5.22 -16.57 12.64
N ASP A 308 -5.51 -17.86 12.75
CA ASP A 308 -4.76 -18.82 13.55
C ASP A 308 -3.83 -19.66 12.67
N VAL A 309 -2.69 -20.07 13.21
CA VAL A 309 -1.76 -21.01 12.55
C VAL A 309 -1.81 -22.32 13.30
N ILE A 310 -2.26 -23.38 12.61
CA ILE A 310 -2.37 -24.73 13.16
C ILE A 310 -1.38 -25.67 12.49
N GLU A 311 -0.89 -26.65 13.24
CA GLU A 311 -0.13 -27.77 12.67
C GLU A 311 -1.10 -28.82 12.13
N GLN A 312 -0.77 -29.37 10.96
CA GLN A 312 -1.56 -30.40 10.30
C GLN A 312 -0.64 -31.52 9.81
N SER A 313 -1.12 -32.76 9.85
CA SER A 313 -0.39 -33.90 9.32
C SER A 313 -0.36 -33.84 7.79
N ALA A 314 0.77 -34.26 7.20
CA ALA A 314 0.93 -34.30 5.75
C ALA A 314 -0.14 -35.17 5.08
N ILE A 315 -0.46 -36.33 5.68
CA ILE A 315 -1.43 -37.30 5.18
C ILE A 315 -2.84 -36.69 5.08
N GLU A 316 -3.28 -35.98 6.11
CA GLU A 316 -4.58 -35.31 6.09
C GLU A 316 -4.63 -34.23 5.00
N MET A 317 -3.56 -33.44 4.86
CA MET A 317 -3.51 -32.37 3.86
C MET A 317 -3.55 -32.93 2.43
N GLU A 318 -2.76 -33.97 2.14
CA GLU A 318 -2.78 -34.70 0.86
C GLU A 318 -4.17 -35.29 0.56
N SER A 319 -4.88 -35.79 1.58
CA SER A 319 -6.24 -36.33 1.40
C SER A 319 -7.28 -35.27 1.03
N THR A 320 -7.03 -34.01 1.41
CA THR A 320 -7.94 -32.88 1.16
C THR A 320 -7.64 -32.10 -0.12
N ILE A 321 -6.39 -32.12 -0.61
CA ILE A 321 -5.97 -31.32 -1.77
C ILE A 321 -5.57 -32.26 -2.91
N PRO A 322 -6.38 -32.36 -3.97
CA PRO A 322 -6.06 -33.22 -5.10
C PRO A 322 -4.77 -32.74 -5.78
N ASN A 323 -3.86 -33.67 -6.08
CA ASN A 323 -2.56 -33.44 -6.76
C ASN A 323 -1.46 -32.77 -5.92
N LEU A 324 -1.64 -32.66 -4.60
CA LEU A 324 -0.57 -32.29 -3.67
C LEU A 324 0.15 -33.54 -3.16
N LYS A 325 1.49 -33.50 -3.19
CA LYS A 325 2.37 -34.45 -2.52
C LYS A 325 3.28 -33.72 -1.55
N ILE A 326 3.42 -34.21 -0.33
CA ILE A 326 4.17 -33.58 0.74
C ILE A 326 5.30 -34.51 1.19
N LEU A 327 6.53 -34.03 1.04
CA LEU A 327 7.75 -34.71 1.51
C LEU A 327 8.23 -34.04 2.80
N ILE A 328 7.83 -34.60 3.94
CA ILE A 328 8.30 -34.16 5.27
C ILE A 328 9.67 -34.75 5.63
N ASN A 329 10.35 -34.16 6.61
CA ASN A 329 11.71 -34.53 7.02
C ASN A 329 12.71 -34.61 5.85
N THR A 330 12.45 -33.84 4.78
CA THR A 330 13.19 -33.90 3.52
C THR A 330 13.77 -32.52 3.25
N GLN A 331 15.08 -32.47 3.00
CA GLN A 331 15.80 -31.25 2.66
C GLN A 331 16.29 -31.32 1.23
N VAL A 332 16.12 -30.24 0.46
CA VAL A 332 16.82 -30.07 -0.82
C VAL A 332 18.26 -29.63 -0.51
N ILE A 333 19.23 -30.44 -0.92
CA ILE A 333 20.67 -30.21 -0.67
C ILE A 333 21.39 -29.64 -1.90
N GLU A 334 20.86 -29.90 -3.09
CA GLU A 334 21.41 -29.43 -4.36
C GLU A 334 20.24 -29.18 -5.31
N MET A 335 20.31 -28.11 -6.09
CA MET A 335 19.31 -27.79 -7.09
C MET A 335 20.00 -27.20 -8.30
N ASN A 336 19.66 -27.71 -9.48
CA ASN A 336 20.19 -27.23 -10.75
C ASN A 336 19.06 -26.52 -11.52
N PRO A 337 19.10 -25.19 -11.65
CA PRO A 337 18.12 -24.41 -12.40
C PRO A 337 18.06 -24.73 -13.89
N GLN A 338 19.18 -25.12 -14.49
CA GLN A 338 19.27 -25.37 -15.94
C GLN A 338 18.65 -26.71 -16.32
N SER A 339 18.96 -27.77 -15.57
CA SER A 339 18.34 -29.09 -15.79
C SER A 339 16.97 -29.23 -15.12
N ARG A 340 16.60 -28.26 -14.27
CA ARG A 340 15.39 -28.26 -13.44
C ARG A 340 15.22 -29.51 -12.58
N ILE A 341 16.31 -29.88 -11.91
CA ILE A 341 16.35 -31.04 -10.99
C ILE A 341 16.81 -30.57 -9.60
N ALA A 342 16.08 -30.97 -8.57
CA ALA A 342 16.46 -30.83 -7.16
C ALA A 342 16.80 -32.20 -6.56
N CYS A 343 17.93 -32.29 -5.88
CA CYS A 343 18.38 -33.47 -5.14
C CYS A 343 18.15 -33.25 -3.65
N THR A 344 17.64 -34.28 -2.98
CA THR A 344 17.31 -34.22 -1.55
C THR A 344 18.30 -35.01 -0.70
N ASN A 345 18.32 -34.75 0.60
CA ASN A 345 19.18 -35.43 1.59
C ASN A 345 18.99 -36.94 1.65
N ASN A 346 17.85 -37.46 1.22
CA ASN A 346 17.56 -38.90 1.14
C ASN A 346 17.92 -39.52 -0.23
N GLY A 347 18.53 -38.74 -1.13
CA GLY A 347 18.94 -39.18 -2.47
C GLY A 347 17.85 -39.13 -3.54
N MET A 348 16.63 -38.70 -3.23
CA MET A 348 15.58 -38.51 -4.23
C MET A 348 15.91 -37.33 -5.15
N LYS A 349 15.67 -37.52 -6.45
CA LYS A 349 15.71 -36.47 -7.47
C LYS A 349 14.28 -36.05 -7.82
N ILE A 350 14.03 -34.75 -7.79
CA ILE A 350 12.74 -34.14 -8.08
C ILE A 350 12.93 -33.26 -9.31
N GLU A 351 12.25 -33.61 -10.40
CA GLU A 351 12.17 -32.76 -11.60
C GLU A 351 11.04 -31.74 -11.40
N TYR A 352 11.25 -30.50 -11.84
CA TYR A 352 10.26 -29.43 -11.71
C TYR A 352 10.15 -28.60 -12.99
N GLU A 353 8.97 -28.05 -13.25
CA GLU A 353 8.81 -27.03 -14.30
C GLU A 353 9.09 -25.63 -13.75
N LYS A 354 8.55 -25.36 -12.55
CA LYS A 354 8.69 -24.12 -11.78
C LYS A 354 8.96 -24.49 -10.32
N ALA A 355 9.72 -23.68 -9.60
CA ALA A 355 10.01 -23.88 -8.18
C ALA A 355 9.78 -22.59 -7.38
N CYS A 356 9.24 -22.70 -6.17
CA CYS A 356 9.13 -21.58 -5.23
C CYS A 356 9.95 -21.87 -3.98
N LEU A 357 10.92 -21.02 -3.70
CA LEU A 357 11.80 -21.12 -2.55
C LEU A 357 11.15 -20.45 -1.33
N CYS A 358 10.72 -21.25 -0.36
CA CYS A 358 10.09 -20.81 0.90
C CYS A 358 10.99 -21.15 2.10
N LEU A 359 12.26 -20.74 2.05
CA LEU A 359 13.31 -21.22 2.97
C LEU A 359 13.23 -20.60 4.39
N GLY A 360 12.33 -19.64 4.58
CA GLY A 360 12.13 -18.96 5.86
C GLY A 360 13.37 -18.17 6.32
N ALA A 361 13.47 -18.01 7.65
CA ALA A 361 14.58 -17.35 8.32
C ALA A 361 15.04 -18.15 9.55
N ARG A 362 16.26 -17.88 10.03
CA ARG A 362 16.84 -18.47 11.24
C ARG A 362 17.02 -17.40 12.33
N PRO A 363 17.01 -17.74 13.63
CA PRO A 363 17.24 -16.78 14.70
C PRO A 363 18.57 -16.03 14.52
N ASN A 364 18.55 -14.72 14.76
CA ASN A 364 19.78 -13.95 14.88
C ASN A 364 20.39 -14.25 16.26
N MET A 365 21.47 -15.03 16.28
CA MET A 365 22.13 -15.47 17.51
C MET A 365 23.42 -14.68 17.70
N PRO A 366 23.44 -13.64 18.56
CA PRO A 366 24.65 -12.87 18.83
C PRO A 366 25.69 -13.64 19.68
N PHE A 367 25.35 -14.84 20.15
CA PHE A 367 26.21 -15.69 20.99
C PHE A 367 25.95 -17.18 20.75
N GLU A 368 26.93 -18.03 21.11
CA GLU A 368 26.85 -19.49 20.94
C GLU A 368 25.72 -20.12 21.78
N GLU A 369 24.96 -21.02 21.17
CA GLU A 369 23.92 -21.80 21.84
C GLU A 369 24.53 -22.90 22.75
N LYS A 370 24.09 -22.98 24.01
CA LYS A 370 24.55 -24.01 24.96
C LYS A 370 23.40 -24.67 25.75
N GLY A 371 23.10 -25.94 25.41
CA GLY A 371 22.31 -26.89 26.20
C GLY A 371 20.80 -26.96 25.89
N ASP A 372 20.11 -27.92 26.53
CA ASP A 372 18.67 -28.18 26.37
C ASP A 372 17.81 -27.12 27.09
N HIS A 373 16.80 -26.58 26.39
CA HIS A 373 16.03 -25.38 26.76
C HIS A 373 14.91 -25.67 27.76
N ASN A 374 14.25 -26.82 27.67
CA ASN A 374 13.03 -27.10 28.43
C ASN A 374 13.31 -27.53 29.88
N ALA A 375 14.37 -28.30 30.10
CA ALA A 375 14.76 -28.75 31.44
C ALA A 375 15.30 -27.61 32.32
N LYS A 376 15.80 -26.53 31.70
CA LYS A 376 16.40 -25.39 32.41
C LYS A 376 15.36 -24.45 32.99
N LEU A 377 14.31 -24.11 32.22
CA LEU A 377 13.32 -23.09 32.63
C LEU A 377 12.57 -23.44 33.92
N ALA A 378 12.14 -24.71 34.07
CA ALA A 378 11.42 -25.15 35.27
C ALA A 378 12.24 -25.03 36.57
N SER A 379 13.58 -25.10 36.45
CA SER A 379 14.49 -24.95 37.59
C SER A 379 14.93 -23.50 37.85
N SER A 380 14.73 -22.60 36.89
CA SER A 380 15.27 -21.24 36.93
C SER A 380 14.53 -20.36 37.93
N LYS A 381 15.28 -19.61 38.72
CA LYS A 381 14.80 -18.52 39.57
C LYS A 381 14.80 -17.20 38.82
N ARG A 382 15.80 -16.98 37.96
CA ARG A 382 15.95 -15.76 37.16
C ARG A 382 16.41 -16.08 35.74
N LEU A 383 15.80 -15.43 34.75
CA LEU A 383 16.19 -15.54 33.35
C LEU A 383 16.38 -14.16 32.72
N ALA A 384 17.22 -14.08 31.69
CA ALA A 384 17.31 -12.90 30.84
C ALA A 384 16.55 -13.11 29.53
N VAL A 385 15.77 -12.13 29.12
CA VAL A 385 15.18 -12.03 27.77
C VAL A 385 15.86 -10.85 27.07
N ILE A 386 16.49 -11.11 25.92
CA ILE A 386 17.22 -10.11 25.15
C ILE A 386 16.47 -9.80 23.87
N GLY A 387 16.11 -8.53 23.67
CA GLY A 387 15.38 -8.06 22.49
C GLY A 387 14.02 -7.48 22.83
N ASN A 388 13.51 -6.63 21.93
CA ASN A 388 12.31 -5.81 22.14
C ASN A 388 11.15 -6.15 21.18
N GLY A 389 11.28 -7.26 20.45
CA GLY A 389 10.28 -7.68 19.46
C GLY A 389 9.09 -8.41 20.09
N GLY A 390 8.07 -8.71 19.28
CA GLY A 390 6.85 -9.37 19.74
C GLY A 390 7.06 -10.71 20.44
N ILE A 391 8.06 -11.50 20.00
CA ILE A 391 8.42 -12.77 20.67
C ILE A 391 8.90 -12.53 22.10
N ALA A 392 9.73 -11.49 22.32
CA ALA A 392 10.23 -11.15 23.63
C ALA A 392 9.08 -10.71 24.55
N ALA A 393 8.23 -9.81 24.06
CA ALA A 393 7.08 -9.31 24.81
C ALA A 393 6.13 -10.43 25.24
N GLU A 394 5.75 -11.31 24.31
CA GLU A 394 4.87 -12.44 24.60
C GLU A 394 5.49 -13.45 25.58
N LEU A 395 6.80 -13.69 25.46
CA LEU A 395 7.51 -14.55 26.40
C LEU A 395 7.53 -13.91 27.80
N VAL A 396 7.96 -12.65 27.88
CA VAL A 396 8.00 -11.91 29.16
C VAL A 396 6.62 -11.90 29.78
N TYR A 397 5.54 -11.68 29.03
CA TYR A 397 4.17 -11.73 29.54
C TYR A 397 3.80 -13.12 30.07
N SER A 398 4.06 -14.17 29.28
CA SER A 398 3.62 -15.54 29.56
C SER A 398 4.33 -16.19 30.75
N LEU A 399 5.59 -15.82 31.01
CA LEU A 399 6.38 -16.40 32.10
C LEU A 399 5.73 -16.22 33.47
N LYS A 400 5.81 -17.25 34.32
CA LYS A 400 5.30 -17.27 35.70
C LYS A 400 6.37 -17.78 36.66
N ASN A 401 6.32 -17.31 37.91
CA ASN A 401 7.18 -17.82 38.99
C ASN A 401 8.67 -17.82 38.63
N VAL A 402 9.13 -16.78 37.95
CA VAL A 402 10.53 -16.56 37.58
C VAL A 402 10.79 -15.07 37.46
N ASP A 403 11.93 -14.62 37.93
CA ASP A 403 12.39 -13.25 37.76
C ASP A 403 12.93 -13.04 36.35
N VAL A 404 12.60 -11.91 35.74
CA VAL A 404 12.89 -11.64 34.33
C VAL A 404 13.71 -10.37 34.19
N LEU A 405 14.95 -10.53 33.74
CA LEU A 405 15.80 -9.44 33.25
C LEU A 405 15.49 -9.21 31.77
N TRP A 406 14.74 -8.17 31.44
CA TRP A 406 14.41 -7.82 30.05
C TRP A 406 15.34 -6.73 29.55
N ALA A 407 16.29 -7.08 28.68
CA ALA A 407 17.27 -6.14 28.13
C ALA A 407 17.04 -5.83 26.65
N MET A 408 17.20 -4.56 26.26
CA MET A 408 16.94 -4.09 24.90
C MET A 408 17.85 -2.93 24.48
N LYS A 409 18.05 -2.80 23.15
CA LYS A 409 18.79 -1.71 22.51
C LYS A 409 18.03 -0.39 22.53
N ASP A 410 16.71 -0.47 22.47
CA ASP A 410 15.85 0.70 22.39
C ASP A 410 15.65 1.34 23.77
N ASP A 411 15.24 2.61 23.78
CA ASP A 411 14.87 3.34 25.01
C ASP A 411 13.37 3.19 25.36
N HIS A 412 12.62 2.40 24.59
CA HIS A 412 11.18 2.24 24.73
C HIS A 412 10.76 0.81 24.43
N LEU A 413 9.71 0.33 25.11
CA LEU A 413 9.13 -0.98 24.88
C LEU A 413 8.34 -1.00 23.55
N ILE A 414 8.59 -2.02 22.72
CA ILE A 414 7.79 -2.37 21.53
C ILE A 414 7.42 -1.15 20.66
N SER A 415 8.36 -0.34 20.16
CA SER A 415 8.10 0.80 19.22
C SER A 415 6.98 1.81 19.61
N ALA A 416 6.42 1.67 20.81
CA ALA A 416 5.36 2.48 21.38
C ALA A 416 6.02 3.30 22.49
N GLN A 417 5.99 4.61 22.36
CA GLN A 417 6.45 5.49 23.44
C GLN A 417 5.56 5.19 24.66
N GLU A 418 6.19 4.76 25.75
CA GLU A 418 5.49 4.26 26.95
C GLU A 418 4.59 5.33 27.59
N GLY A 419 3.34 4.93 27.88
CA GLY A 419 2.68 5.30 29.13
C GLY A 419 2.88 4.17 30.13
N SER A 420 3.57 4.43 31.25
CA SER A 420 3.79 3.42 32.28
C SER A 420 2.48 3.15 33.04
N SER A 421 2.00 1.92 33.05
CA SER A 421 1.15 1.44 34.14
C SER A 421 1.27 -0.07 34.31
N THR A 422 1.41 -0.48 35.56
CA THR A 422 1.40 -1.86 36.03
C THR A 422 0.03 -2.48 35.76
N CYS A 423 -0.06 -3.40 34.79
CA CYS A 423 -1.32 -4.04 34.45
C CYS A 423 -1.49 -5.38 35.19
N ASP A 424 -2.13 -5.34 36.36
CA ASP A 424 -2.73 -6.52 36.98
C ASP A 424 -4.13 -6.72 36.39
N LYS A 425 -4.29 -7.50 35.30
CA LYS A 425 -5.60 -8.03 34.89
C LYS A 425 -5.53 -9.43 34.24
N VAL A 426 -6.65 -10.14 34.43
CA VAL A 426 -6.92 -11.57 34.21
C VAL A 426 -6.71 -12.00 32.75
N PRO A 427 -6.11 -13.18 32.48
CA PRO A 427 -5.89 -13.67 31.13
C PRO A 427 -7.20 -13.87 30.37
N VAL A 428 -7.37 -13.13 29.28
CA VAL A 428 -8.42 -13.39 28.28
C VAL A 428 -8.10 -14.72 27.60
N LYS A 429 -8.95 -15.74 27.84
CA LYS A 429 -8.81 -17.06 27.21
C LYS A 429 -9.24 -16.98 25.73
N ARG A 430 -8.27 -16.98 24.82
CA ARG A 430 -8.49 -17.36 23.41
C ARG A 430 -8.99 -18.81 23.35
N MET A 431 -10.03 -19.11 22.57
CA MET A 431 -10.49 -20.48 22.34
C MET A 431 -9.39 -21.26 21.63
N LYS A 432 -8.92 -22.36 22.24
CA LYS A 432 -7.83 -23.20 21.73
C LYS A 432 -8.41 -24.46 21.08
N PHE A 433 -7.95 -24.77 19.88
CA PHE A 433 -8.11 -26.09 19.27
C PHE A 433 -6.71 -26.72 19.16
N SER A 434 -6.37 -27.65 20.04
CA SER A 434 -5.22 -28.53 19.83
C SER A 434 -5.72 -29.96 19.67
N MET A 435 -5.33 -30.61 18.57
CA MET A 435 -5.33 -32.07 18.53
C MET A 435 -4.12 -32.56 19.31
N SER A 436 -4.35 -33.53 20.18
CA SER A 436 -3.33 -34.20 20.98
C SER A 436 -2.35 -34.95 20.07
N SER A 437 -1.22 -34.33 19.74
CA SER A 437 -0.06 -35.02 19.17
C SER A 437 1.08 -35.07 20.20
N THR A 438 1.22 -36.24 20.82
CA THR A 438 2.38 -36.62 21.62
C THR A 438 3.56 -36.83 20.68
N SER A 439 4.38 -35.80 20.49
CA SER A 439 5.76 -35.98 20.00
C SER A 439 6.62 -34.76 20.33
N SER A 440 7.25 -34.85 21.50
CA SER A 440 8.48 -34.15 21.83
C SER A 440 9.62 -34.69 20.96
N SER A 441 9.91 -34.04 19.85
CA SER A 441 11.16 -34.27 19.11
C SER A 441 11.61 -32.96 18.47
N ASN A 442 12.85 -32.58 18.75
CA ASN A 442 13.61 -31.47 18.16
C ASN A 442 13.28 -31.25 16.67
N SER A 443 12.29 -30.41 16.37
CA SER A 443 12.04 -29.94 15.02
C SER A 443 12.96 -28.76 14.75
N GLN A 444 14.16 -29.03 14.25
CA GLN A 444 15.01 -27.97 13.71
C GLN A 444 14.24 -27.20 12.62
N GLY A 445 14.17 -25.87 12.77
CA GLY A 445 13.91 -24.97 11.64
C GLY A 445 12.45 -24.61 11.30
N ALA A 446 11.44 -25.00 12.09
CA ALA A 446 10.08 -24.51 11.86
C ALA A 446 9.88 -23.11 12.45
N ALA A 447 9.32 -22.17 11.68
CA ALA A 447 8.94 -20.84 12.20
C ALA A 447 8.01 -20.97 13.41
N LEU A 448 8.20 -20.16 14.47
CA LEU A 448 7.36 -20.21 15.68
C LEU A 448 5.94 -19.70 15.36
N GLY A 449 4.93 -20.49 15.71
CA GLY A 449 3.53 -20.06 15.59
C GLY A 449 3.13 -19.09 16.71
N PRO A 450 1.96 -18.42 16.63
CA PRO A 450 1.50 -17.47 17.65
C PRO A 450 1.41 -18.09 19.05
N ASP A 451 1.04 -19.37 19.14
CA ASP A 451 0.96 -20.12 20.41
C ASP A 451 2.20 -20.99 20.66
N TRP A 452 3.39 -20.60 20.19
CA TRP A 452 4.61 -21.41 20.30
C TRP A 452 4.94 -21.82 21.75
N HIS A 453 4.66 -20.94 22.71
CA HIS A 453 4.90 -21.17 24.13
C HIS A 453 3.90 -22.17 24.75
N SER A 454 2.79 -22.48 24.09
CA SER A 454 1.72 -23.35 24.62
C SER A 454 2.15 -24.80 24.88
N LYS A 455 3.22 -25.25 24.21
CA LYS A 455 3.78 -26.60 24.33
C LYS A 455 4.96 -26.68 25.30
N ILE A 456 5.35 -25.56 25.92
CA ILE A 456 6.50 -25.43 26.82
C ILE A 456 6.01 -25.08 28.22
N SER A 457 6.63 -25.66 29.25
CA SER A 457 6.39 -25.25 30.64
C SER A 457 6.99 -23.86 30.88
N ILE A 458 6.15 -22.83 30.95
CA ILE A 458 6.51 -21.41 31.14
C ILE A 458 6.55 -20.97 32.62
N GLU A 459 6.74 -21.93 33.52
CA GLU A 459 6.77 -21.71 34.96
C GLU A 459 8.18 -22.02 35.51
N GLY A 460 8.75 -21.08 36.25
CA GLY A 460 10.04 -21.26 36.94
C GLY A 460 9.88 -21.73 38.39
N SER A 461 10.98 -21.69 39.14
CA SER A 461 11.07 -22.20 40.51
C SER A 461 10.89 -21.14 41.61
N ASN A 462 10.60 -19.88 41.25
CA ASN A 462 10.49 -18.79 42.20
C ASN A 462 9.14 -18.80 42.94
N ASN A 463 9.19 -19.16 44.22
CA ASN A 463 8.01 -19.21 45.11
C ASN A 463 7.44 -17.83 45.47
N LYS A 464 8.13 -16.72 45.16
CA LYS A 464 7.70 -15.34 45.48
C LYS A 464 6.92 -14.67 44.34
N GLY A 465 6.64 -15.37 43.25
CA GLY A 465 6.04 -14.81 42.05
C GLY A 465 7.08 -14.33 41.04
N LYS A 466 6.70 -13.40 40.16
CA LYS A 466 7.54 -12.90 39.06
C LYS A 466 7.84 -11.42 39.25
N CYS A 467 9.13 -11.07 39.26
CA CYS A 467 9.61 -9.69 39.17
C CYS A 467 10.19 -9.41 37.77
N ILE A 468 9.88 -8.25 37.18
CA ILE A 468 10.45 -7.83 35.89
C ILE A 468 11.40 -6.65 36.13
N HIS A 469 12.65 -6.79 35.71
CA HIS A 469 13.62 -5.70 35.63
C HIS A 469 13.88 -5.38 34.16
N ILE A 470 13.74 -4.12 33.78
CA ILE A 470 13.93 -3.67 32.39
C ILE A 470 15.23 -2.89 32.29
N GLU A 471 16.11 -3.33 31.39
CA GLU A 471 17.37 -2.67 31.08
C GLU A 471 17.34 -2.15 29.63
N LYS A 472 17.25 -0.83 29.50
CA LYS A 472 17.09 -0.13 28.21
C LYS A 472 18.44 0.35 27.67
N SER A 473 18.46 0.73 26.40
CA SER A 473 19.62 1.35 25.73
C SER A 473 20.92 0.56 25.89
N THR A 474 20.85 -0.77 25.82
CA THR A 474 22.02 -1.61 26.03
C THR A 474 22.04 -2.90 25.21
N GLU A 475 23.23 -3.47 25.08
CA GLU A 475 23.50 -4.72 24.40
C GLU A 475 24.34 -5.62 25.29
N ILE A 476 24.26 -6.94 25.06
CA ILE A 476 25.21 -7.86 25.68
C ILE A 476 26.60 -7.54 25.13
N LYS A 477 27.51 -7.17 26.03
CA LYS A 477 28.92 -6.98 25.74
C LYS A 477 29.68 -8.29 25.91
N ARG A 478 29.45 -9.01 27.03
CA ARG A 478 30.10 -10.30 27.33
C ARG A 478 29.20 -11.21 28.18
N ILE A 479 29.42 -12.51 28.06
CA ILE A 479 28.75 -13.55 28.86
C ILE A 479 29.82 -14.36 29.59
N PHE A 480 29.64 -14.57 30.89
CA PHE A 480 30.55 -15.33 31.74
C PHE A 480 29.82 -16.52 32.39
N SER A 481 30.50 -17.66 32.49
CA SER A 481 29.97 -18.85 33.20
C SER A 481 30.16 -18.80 34.72
N ALA A 482 30.86 -17.79 35.23
CA ALA A 482 31.12 -17.57 36.64
C ALA A 482 31.25 -16.07 36.90
N LYS A 483 31.01 -15.64 38.15
CA LYS A 483 31.07 -14.23 38.53
C LYS A 483 32.48 -13.66 38.32
N PRO A 484 32.64 -12.59 37.53
CA PRO A 484 33.96 -11.99 37.33
C PRO A 484 34.42 -11.27 38.60
N GLU A 485 35.62 -11.57 39.11
CA GLU A 485 36.15 -10.99 40.37
C GLU A 485 36.27 -9.45 40.34
N HIS A 486 36.40 -8.85 39.14
CA HIS A 486 36.62 -7.42 38.93
C HIS A 486 35.33 -6.64 38.64
N LEU A 487 34.17 -7.30 38.60
CA LEU A 487 32.89 -6.68 38.26
C LEU A 487 31.89 -6.84 39.40
N SER A 488 31.34 -5.73 39.88
CA SER A 488 30.25 -5.72 40.86
C SER A 488 28.93 -6.04 40.17
N GLU A 489 28.27 -7.10 40.62
CA GLU A 489 26.90 -7.42 40.20
C GLU A 489 25.93 -6.33 40.65
N CYS A 490 25.03 -5.95 39.75
CA CYS A 490 23.98 -4.98 40.00
C CYS A 490 22.85 -5.60 40.82
N GLN A 491 22.22 -4.78 41.66
CA GLN A 491 21.07 -5.22 42.44
C GLN A 491 19.86 -5.51 41.53
N PHE A 492 19.27 -6.69 41.71
CA PHE A 492 18.04 -7.09 41.03
C PHE A 492 16.84 -6.98 41.99
N GLY A 493 16.14 -5.85 41.94
CA GLY A 493 15.03 -5.58 42.85
C GLY A 493 15.46 -5.46 44.32
N ASN A 494 14.54 -5.75 45.26
CA ASN A 494 14.76 -5.53 46.71
C ASN A 494 15.38 -6.73 47.45
N ASN A 495 15.71 -7.83 46.77
CA ASN A 495 16.25 -9.05 47.38
C ASN A 495 17.40 -9.59 46.53
N ASP A 496 18.63 -9.15 46.79
CA ASP A 496 19.80 -9.94 46.40
C ASP A 496 20.43 -10.54 47.65
N ASN A 497 20.22 -11.86 47.81
CA ASN A 497 21.17 -12.68 48.52
C ASN A 497 22.39 -12.84 47.60
N ASN A 498 23.60 -12.90 48.14
CA ASN A 498 24.82 -13.30 47.42
C ASN A 498 24.70 -14.75 46.89
N GLU A 499 23.84 -14.98 45.91
CA GLU A 499 23.64 -16.26 45.23
C GLU A 499 24.55 -16.33 44.00
N ASP A 500 25.11 -17.51 43.75
CA ASP A 500 25.86 -17.77 42.52
C ASP A 500 24.89 -18.16 41.40
N TRP A 501 25.06 -17.53 40.25
CA TRP A 501 24.28 -17.77 39.05
C TRP A 501 25.03 -18.61 38.02
N ASN A 502 24.29 -19.35 37.18
CA ASN A 502 24.88 -20.16 36.11
C ASN A 502 25.56 -19.30 35.03
N VAL A 503 25.06 -18.08 34.82
CA VAL A 503 25.51 -17.17 33.78
C VAL A 503 25.51 -15.74 34.31
N TYR A 504 26.53 -14.97 33.97
CA TYR A 504 26.60 -13.53 34.24
C TYR A 504 26.70 -12.78 32.92
N ILE A 505 25.90 -11.72 32.79
CA ILE A 505 25.81 -10.88 31.58
C ILE A 505 26.42 -9.52 31.90
N GLU A 506 27.46 -9.13 31.16
CA GLU A 506 27.95 -7.74 31.13
C GLU A 506 27.31 -7.02 29.96
N PHE A 507 26.65 -5.90 30.25
CA PHE A 507 26.02 -5.03 29.28
C PHE A 507 26.96 -3.91 28.80
N THR A 508 26.67 -3.30 27.66
CA THR A 508 27.48 -2.20 27.09
C THR A 508 27.51 -0.96 27.98
N ASN A 509 26.51 -0.78 28.85
CA ASN A 509 26.46 0.28 29.84
C ASN A 509 27.27 -0.03 31.13
N GLY A 510 27.98 -1.17 31.17
CA GLY A 510 28.83 -1.59 32.27
C GLY A 510 28.12 -2.30 33.41
N LYS A 511 26.78 -2.43 33.36
CA LYS A 511 26.02 -3.19 34.36
C LYS A 511 26.20 -4.69 34.17
N VAL A 512 26.17 -5.43 35.27
CA VAL A 512 26.39 -6.87 35.29
C VAL A 512 25.28 -7.55 36.09
N PHE A 513 24.65 -8.56 35.53
CA PHE A 513 23.58 -9.31 36.19
C PHE A 513 23.81 -10.81 36.09
N GLY A 514 23.65 -11.53 37.19
CA GLY A 514 23.61 -13.00 37.19
C GLY A 514 22.21 -13.52 36.89
N VAL A 515 22.12 -14.59 36.08
CA VAL A 515 20.90 -15.30 35.68
C VAL A 515 21.13 -16.80 35.51
N ASP A 516 20.07 -17.60 35.52
CA ASP A 516 20.17 -19.05 35.29
C ASP A 516 20.22 -19.41 33.79
N PHE A 517 19.57 -18.60 32.95
CA PHE A 517 19.40 -18.87 31.52
C PHE A 517 19.14 -17.57 30.73
N ILE A 518 19.50 -17.56 29.44
CA ILE A 518 19.33 -16.42 28.52
C ILE A 518 18.48 -16.86 27.33
N VAL A 519 17.45 -16.07 27.01
CA VAL A 519 16.65 -16.21 25.80
C VAL A 519 16.97 -15.06 24.86
N SER A 520 17.47 -15.38 23.66
CA SER A 520 17.70 -14.40 22.60
C SER A 520 16.47 -14.26 21.70
N ALA A 521 15.92 -13.06 21.61
CA ALA A 521 14.80 -12.68 20.75
C ALA A 521 15.13 -11.42 19.93
N THR A 522 16.33 -11.39 19.34
CA THR A 522 16.93 -10.24 18.66
C THR A 522 16.70 -10.20 17.14
N GLY A 523 15.62 -10.81 16.67
CA GLY A 523 15.25 -10.88 15.25
C GLY A 523 15.75 -12.14 14.54
N VAL A 524 15.63 -12.16 13.21
CA VAL A 524 15.92 -13.32 12.37
C VAL A 524 16.70 -12.92 11.11
N ILE A 525 17.45 -13.88 10.56
CA ILE A 525 18.27 -13.76 9.35
C ILE A 525 17.65 -14.66 8.26
N PRO A 526 17.34 -14.16 7.06
CA PRO A 526 16.84 -14.96 5.93
C PRO A 526 17.74 -16.15 5.60
N ASN A 527 17.15 -17.29 5.21
CA ASN A 527 17.89 -18.48 4.79
C ASN A 527 18.26 -18.48 3.29
N GLY A 528 18.39 -17.31 2.66
CA GLY A 528 18.70 -17.20 1.23
C GLY A 528 20.07 -17.78 0.86
N ASP A 529 21.01 -17.77 1.81
CA ASP A 529 22.37 -18.29 1.68
C ASP A 529 22.48 -19.82 1.79
N THR A 530 21.38 -20.51 2.09
CA THR A 530 21.39 -21.98 2.26
C THR A 530 21.43 -22.76 0.95
N MET A 531 21.20 -22.10 -0.19
CA MET A 531 21.28 -22.70 -1.53
C MET A 531 22.26 -21.95 -2.42
N ASN A 532 23.28 -22.65 -2.92
CA ASN A 532 24.26 -22.07 -3.83
C ASN A 532 23.91 -22.37 -5.30
N ILE A 533 22.87 -21.71 -5.80
CA ILE A 533 22.35 -21.92 -7.16
C ILE A 533 22.48 -20.69 -8.08
N GLY A 534 23.21 -19.67 -7.64
CA GLY A 534 23.38 -18.41 -8.39
C GLY A 534 22.26 -17.39 -8.15
N LEU A 535 21.59 -17.45 -7.00
CA LEU A 535 20.62 -16.44 -6.58
C LEU A 535 21.31 -15.11 -6.28
N LYS A 536 20.64 -14.00 -6.62
CA LYS A 536 21.03 -12.67 -6.15
C LYS A 536 20.55 -12.48 -4.71
N LEU A 537 21.51 -12.32 -3.80
CA LEU A 537 21.29 -12.24 -2.36
C LEU A 537 21.74 -10.87 -1.82
N THR A 538 21.00 -10.36 -0.85
CA THR A 538 21.39 -9.23 0.00
C THR A 538 21.40 -9.66 1.46
N GLU A 539 21.80 -8.78 2.37
CA GLU A 539 21.64 -9.00 3.82
C GLU A 539 20.16 -9.20 4.23
N ASN A 540 19.22 -8.77 3.38
CA ASN A 540 17.79 -8.83 3.62
C ASN A 540 17.09 -10.05 3.01
N GLY A 541 17.77 -10.83 2.16
CA GLY A 541 17.23 -12.09 1.61
C GLY A 541 17.50 -12.28 0.11
N ILE A 542 16.70 -13.14 -0.51
CA ILE A 542 16.69 -13.39 -1.97
C ILE A 542 15.96 -12.23 -2.65
N ASP A 543 16.61 -11.55 -3.60
CA ASP A 543 15.96 -10.51 -4.40
C ASP A 543 14.79 -11.12 -5.20
N VAL A 544 13.62 -10.52 -5.05
CA VAL A 544 12.42 -10.85 -5.83
C VAL A 544 11.79 -9.62 -6.46
N ASP A 545 11.35 -9.76 -7.71
CA ASP A 545 10.58 -8.73 -8.43
C ASP A 545 9.10 -8.70 -8.00
N GLU A 546 8.34 -7.76 -8.54
CA GLU A 546 6.91 -7.57 -8.25
C GLU A 546 6.03 -8.76 -8.68
N ASN A 547 6.59 -9.80 -9.30
CA ASN A 547 5.94 -11.07 -9.64
C ASN A 547 6.45 -12.25 -8.79
N MET A 548 7.18 -11.97 -7.71
CA MET A 548 7.88 -12.94 -6.84
C MET A 548 8.97 -13.75 -7.55
N ARG A 549 9.44 -13.32 -8.73
CA ARG A 549 10.48 -14.02 -9.50
C ARG A 549 11.84 -13.65 -8.95
N THR A 550 12.72 -14.65 -8.89
CA THR A 550 14.15 -14.42 -8.63
C THR A 550 14.87 -14.03 -9.91
N ASN A 551 16.19 -13.80 -9.84
CA ASN A 551 17.02 -13.62 -11.03
C ASN A 551 17.16 -14.89 -11.91
N LEU A 552 16.66 -16.05 -11.46
CA LEU A 552 16.76 -17.31 -12.17
C LEU A 552 15.41 -17.66 -12.83
N PRO A 553 15.39 -18.02 -14.13
CA PRO A 553 14.16 -18.40 -14.82
C PRO A 553 13.44 -19.54 -14.11
N PHE A 554 12.11 -19.44 -14.04
CA PHE A 554 11.22 -20.43 -13.43
C PHE A 554 11.44 -20.67 -11.91
N ILE A 555 12.26 -19.86 -11.26
CA ILE A 555 12.48 -19.90 -9.81
C ILE A 555 11.88 -18.64 -9.19
N TYR A 556 10.94 -18.86 -8.29
CA TYR A 556 10.24 -17.88 -7.47
C TYR A 556 10.71 -18.00 -6.02
N ALA A 557 10.44 -17.00 -5.19
CA ALA A 557 10.61 -17.10 -3.75
C ALA A 557 9.49 -16.39 -3.01
N ALA A 558 9.14 -16.88 -1.81
CA ALA A 558 8.10 -16.28 -0.98
C ALA A 558 8.40 -16.38 0.53
N GLY A 559 7.86 -15.43 1.30
CA GLY A 559 7.95 -15.38 2.77
C GLY A 559 9.25 -14.77 3.28
N ASP A 560 9.64 -15.15 4.50
CA ASP A 560 10.73 -14.49 5.26
C ASP A 560 12.10 -14.49 4.57
N VAL A 561 12.27 -15.36 3.58
CA VAL A 561 13.50 -15.48 2.79
C VAL A 561 13.68 -14.33 1.78
N CYS A 562 12.60 -13.62 1.44
CA CYS A 562 12.58 -12.68 0.33
C CYS A 562 13.02 -11.27 0.72
N ASN A 563 13.67 -10.62 -0.24
CA ASN A 563 13.97 -9.20 -0.32
C ASN A 563 13.24 -8.59 -1.54
N PRO A 564 12.06 -8.00 -1.36
CA PRO A 564 11.33 -7.26 -2.39
C PRO A 564 12.12 -6.09 -2.99
N ILE A 565 12.34 -6.08 -4.31
CA ILE A 565 13.13 -5.00 -4.96
C ILE A 565 12.29 -3.88 -5.59
N TRP A 566 10.96 -4.06 -5.65
CA TRP A 566 10.04 -3.04 -6.17
C TRP A 566 9.70 -1.95 -5.15
N MET A 567 10.15 -2.11 -3.90
CA MET A 567 9.86 -1.16 -2.83
C MET A 567 10.59 0.17 -3.07
N SER A 568 9.83 1.25 -3.26
CA SER A 568 10.36 2.61 -3.18
C SER A 568 10.39 3.09 -1.72
N ALA A 569 11.19 4.10 -1.44
CA ALA A 569 11.22 4.76 -0.12
C ALA A 569 9.87 5.41 0.28
N SER A 570 8.93 5.53 -0.65
CA SER A 570 7.61 6.14 -0.46
C SER A 570 6.47 5.13 -0.25
N SER A 571 6.76 3.83 -0.23
CA SER A 571 5.73 2.79 -0.04
C SER A 571 5.39 2.63 1.44
N GLU A 572 4.10 2.58 1.78
CA GLU A 572 3.62 2.20 3.12
C GLU A 572 3.66 0.69 3.38
N TRP A 573 4.20 -0.10 2.43
CA TRP A 573 4.49 -1.52 2.62
C TRP A 573 6.00 -1.76 2.73
N PHE A 574 6.39 -2.61 3.67
CA PHE A 574 7.76 -3.06 3.80
C PHE A 574 7.85 -4.49 4.31
N GLN A 575 8.94 -5.17 3.96
CA GLN A 575 9.15 -6.54 4.40
C GLN A 575 9.45 -6.62 5.90
N MET A 576 8.59 -7.33 6.62
CA MET A 576 8.76 -7.73 8.01
C MET A 576 8.41 -9.21 8.13
N ARG A 577 9.38 -10.03 8.54
CA ARG A 577 9.31 -11.50 8.49
C ARG A 577 8.23 -12.08 9.39
N LEU A 578 7.01 -12.13 8.85
CA LEU A 578 5.75 -12.38 9.54
C LEU A 578 4.86 -13.34 8.74
N TRP A 579 4.02 -14.06 9.47
CA TRP A 579 3.02 -14.96 8.91
C TRP A 579 2.04 -14.28 7.94
N THR A 580 1.63 -13.04 8.23
CA THR A 580 0.69 -12.27 7.39
C THR A 580 1.28 -12.05 6.00
N GLN A 581 2.54 -11.62 5.94
CA GLN A 581 3.25 -11.41 4.68
C GLN A 581 3.64 -12.73 4.00
N ALA A 582 4.08 -13.75 4.74
CA ALA A 582 4.36 -15.05 4.16
C ALA A 582 3.14 -15.66 3.45
N ARG A 583 1.94 -15.48 4.02
CA ARG A 583 0.68 -15.87 3.37
C ARG A 583 0.43 -15.09 2.08
N GLN A 584 0.54 -13.76 2.13
CA GLN A 584 0.32 -12.87 0.96
C GLN A 584 1.30 -13.22 -0.17
N MET A 585 2.60 -13.27 0.14
CA MET A 585 3.66 -13.62 -0.82
C MET A 585 3.48 -15.03 -1.39
N GLY A 586 3.16 -16.03 -0.54
CA GLY A 586 2.98 -17.41 -0.99
C GLY A 586 1.77 -17.58 -1.92
N ALA A 587 0.63 -16.94 -1.58
CA ALA A 587 -0.55 -16.95 -2.43
C ALA A 587 -0.27 -16.29 -3.78
N PHE A 588 0.40 -15.13 -3.75
CA PHE A 588 0.70 -14.37 -4.97
C PHE A 588 1.75 -15.06 -5.85
N ALA A 589 2.80 -15.64 -5.28
CA ALA A 589 3.76 -16.47 -6.01
C ALA A 589 3.07 -17.66 -6.70
N GLY A 590 2.10 -18.30 -6.02
CA GLY A 590 1.31 -19.38 -6.62
C GLY A 590 0.49 -18.92 -7.83
N ILE A 591 -0.13 -17.73 -7.76
CA ILE A 591 -0.83 -17.11 -8.89
C ILE A 591 0.15 -16.87 -10.04
N ARG A 592 1.32 -16.28 -9.77
CA ARG A 592 2.32 -15.96 -10.80
C ARG A 592 3.00 -17.18 -11.41
N MET A 593 3.10 -18.28 -10.67
CA MET A 593 3.54 -19.55 -11.22
C MET A 593 2.50 -20.16 -12.17
N ALA A 594 1.20 -19.93 -11.92
CA ALA A 594 0.11 -20.43 -12.76
C ALA A 594 -0.20 -19.54 -13.96
N ASP A 595 0.03 -18.23 -13.85
CA ASP A 595 -0.26 -17.22 -14.87
C ASP A 595 0.97 -17.02 -15.77
N GLU A 596 0.91 -17.51 -17.00
CA GLU A 596 2.06 -17.54 -17.94
C GLU A 596 2.21 -16.27 -18.79
N GLU A 597 1.39 -15.24 -18.58
CA GLU A 597 1.46 -14.04 -19.42
C GLU A 597 2.69 -13.18 -19.13
N GLU A 598 3.74 -13.38 -19.94
CA GLU A 598 4.86 -12.46 -20.12
C GLU A 598 4.34 -11.14 -20.71
N GLY A 599 3.89 -10.20 -19.87
CA GLY A 599 3.58 -8.86 -20.37
C GLY A 599 2.83 -7.93 -19.42
N GLN A 600 2.09 -8.44 -18.43
CA GLN A 600 1.37 -7.60 -17.47
C GLN A 600 1.95 -7.75 -16.06
N SER A 601 2.83 -6.83 -15.71
CA SER A 601 3.29 -6.66 -14.34
C SER A 601 2.30 -5.78 -13.58
N TYR A 602 1.58 -6.36 -12.63
CA TYR A 602 0.76 -5.61 -11.69
C TYR A 602 0.97 -6.19 -10.28
N LEU A 603 1.32 -5.32 -9.35
CA LEU A 603 1.50 -5.67 -7.96
C LEU A 603 0.11 -5.83 -7.31
N ASP A 604 -0.07 -6.85 -6.48
CA ASP A 604 -1.29 -7.04 -5.69
C ASP A 604 -1.46 -5.91 -4.68
N PHE A 605 -2.69 -5.43 -4.47
CA PHE A 605 -2.98 -4.40 -3.47
C PHE A 605 -2.53 -4.79 -2.04
N CYS A 606 -2.39 -6.08 -1.75
CA CYS A 606 -1.86 -6.55 -0.47
C CYS A 606 -0.40 -6.13 -0.21
N PHE A 607 0.31 -5.64 -1.24
CA PHE A 607 1.64 -5.04 -1.14
C PHE A 607 1.63 -3.51 -1.17
N GLU A 608 0.47 -2.86 -1.12
CA GLU A 608 0.38 -1.39 -1.00
C GLU A 608 0.51 -0.92 0.45
N LEU A 609 0.04 -1.72 1.41
CA LEU A 609 0.01 -1.36 2.83
C LEU A 609 0.55 -2.47 3.73
N PHE A 610 1.53 -2.14 4.56
CA PHE A 610 1.92 -3.01 5.66
C PHE A 610 0.75 -3.18 6.64
N SER A 611 0.31 -4.42 6.87
CA SER A 611 -0.77 -4.70 7.83
C SER A 611 -0.47 -5.95 8.65
N HIS A 612 -0.64 -5.85 9.96
CA HIS A 612 -0.42 -6.96 10.87
C HIS A 612 -1.32 -6.91 12.09
N VAL A 613 -1.97 -8.04 12.38
CA VAL A 613 -2.76 -8.24 13.61
C VAL A 613 -2.02 -9.22 14.50
N THR A 614 -1.78 -8.81 15.74
CA THR A 614 -1.18 -9.65 16.78
C THR A 614 -1.82 -9.37 18.13
N THR A 615 -1.28 -9.98 19.18
CA THR A 615 -1.70 -9.75 20.56
C THR A 615 -0.45 -9.54 21.39
N PHE A 616 -0.41 -8.48 22.20
CA PHE A 616 0.63 -8.26 23.20
C PHE A 616 -0.02 -7.99 24.55
N PHE A 617 0.48 -8.65 25.60
CA PHE A 617 -0.01 -8.48 26.98
C PHE A 617 -1.53 -8.71 27.13
N GLY A 618 -2.11 -9.56 26.26
CA GLY A 618 -3.55 -9.83 26.22
C GLY A 618 -4.39 -8.78 25.49
N TYR A 619 -3.79 -7.73 24.94
CA TYR A 619 -4.46 -6.73 24.10
C TYR A 619 -4.30 -7.07 22.63
N LYS A 620 -5.37 -6.87 21.84
CA LYS A 620 -5.31 -6.84 20.38
C LYS A 620 -4.36 -5.72 19.97
N VAL A 621 -3.40 -6.00 19.09
CA VAL A 621 -2.44 -5.02 18.57
C VAL A 621 -2.48 -5.07 17.05
N ILE A 622 -2.67 -3.92 16.43
CA ILE A 622 -2.76 -3.76 14.99
C ILE A 622 -1.72 -2.74 14.56
N LEU A 623 -0.95 -3.11 13.55
CA LEU A 623 0.10 -2.28 12.96
C LEU A 623 -0.27 -2.02 11.51
N LEU A 624 -0.38 -0.75 11.14
CA LEU A 624 -0.74 -0.30 9.79
C LEU A 624 0.34 0.63 9.22
N GLY A 625 0.67 0.45 7.95
CA GLY A 625 1.62 1.27 7.22
C GLY A 625 2.97 1.43 7.92
N LEU A 626 3.53 2.64 7.84
CA LEU A 626 4.76 3.04 8.52
C LEU A 626 4.50 3.32 10.00
N TYR A 627 3.99 2.33 10.74
CA TYR A 627 3.53 2.43 12.14
C TYR A 627 4.60 2.95 13.13
N ASN A 628 5.88 2.85 12.76
CA ASN A 628 7.01 3.36 13.52
C ASN A 628 7.83 4.37 12.71
N ALA A 629 7.19 5.07 11.78
CA ALA A 629 7.83 6.01 10.85
C ALA A 629 9.02 5.36 10.11
N GLN A 630 8.89 4.08 9.75
CA GLN A 630 9.92 3.35 9.01
C GLN A 630 10.27 4.14 7.74
N HIS A 631 11.56 4.30 7.49
CA HIS A 631 12.09 5.01 6.31
C HIS A 631 11.80 6.53 6.24
N LEU A 632 11.13 7.12 7.24
CA LEU A 632 10.93 8.57 7.31
C LEU A 632 12.04 9.23 8.14
N ASN A 633 12.46 10.43 7.75
CA ASN A 633 13.37 11.22 8.58
C ASN A 633 12.58 11.92 9.70
N GLN A 634 13.22 12.18 10.84
CA GLN A 634 12.57 12.81 12.00
C GLN A 634 11.97 14.20 11.70
N GLU A 635 12.45 14.88 10.67
CA GLU A 635 11.93 16.19 10.25
C GLU A 635 10.70 16.07 9.34
N ASP A 636 10.39 14.87 8.82
CA ASP A 636 9.38 14.65 7.79
C ASP A 636 8.02 14.21 8.36
N TYR A 637 7.93 13.95 9.68
CA TYR A 637 6.70 13.44 10.29
C TYR A 637 6.39 13.98 11.68
N GLU A 638 5.11 13.91 12.02
CA GLU A 638 4.56 14.18 13.34
C GLU A 638 3.90 12.91 13.91
N ILE A 639 3.95 12.77 15.23
CA ILE A 639 3.30 11.67 15.97
C ILE A 639 2.20 12.26 16.83
N GLU A 640 1.00 11.68 16.72
CA GLU A 640 -0.11 11.98 17.62
C GLU A 640 -0.56 10.72 18.34
N LEU A 641 -1.03 10.91 19.58
CA LEU A 641 -1.33 9.82 20.51
C LEU A 641 -2.68 10.06 21.19
N ARG A 642 -3.51 9.02 21.24
CA ARG A 642 -4.69 8.93 22.12
C ARG A 642 -4.50 7.76 23.06
N ILE A 643 -4.58 8.02 24.36
CA ILE A 643 -4.39 7.00 25.39
C ILE A 643 -5.57 7.04 26.34
N THR A 644 -6.29 5.92 26.41
CA THR A 644 -7.33 5.70 27.42
C THR A 644 -6.86 4.60 28.35
N GLU A 645 -6.49 4.97 29.58
CA GLU A 645 -5.85 4.07 30.54
C GLU A 645 -6.62 2.74 30.72
N GLY A 646 -5.90 1.63 30.52
CA GLY A 646 -6.43 0.27 30.65
C GLY A 646 -7.43 -0.17 29.58
N LYS A 647 -7.73 0.67 28.57
CA LYS A 647 -8.65 0.37 27.47
C LYS A 647 -7.95 0.32 26.12
N GLU A 648 -7.39 1.44 25.68
CA GLU A 648 -6.86 1.58 24.33
C GLU A 648 -5.64 2.51 24.27
N PHE A 649 -4.82 2.28 23.26
CA PHE A 649 -3.73 3.16 22.85
C PHE A 649 -3.75 3.26 21.32
N VAL A 650 -3.82 4.49 20.83
CA VAL A 650 -3.79 4.81 19.40
C VAL A 650 -2.61 5.73 19.17
N LYS A 651 -1.72 5.34 18.26
CA LYS A 651 -0.61 6.16 17.76
C LYS A 651 -0.74 6.27 16.26
N ILE A 652 -0.63 7.48 15.74
CA ILE A 652 -0.60 7.75 14.31
C ILE A 652 0.67 8.49 13.91
N ILE A 653 1.11 8.24 12.68
CA ILE A 653 2.25 8.90 12.04
C ILE A 653 1.70 9.70 10.87
N LYS A 654 1.84 11.03 10.91
CA LYS A 654 1.44 11.91 9.81
C LYS A 654 2.67 12.53 9.15
N SER A 655 2.62 12.68 7.83
CA SER A 655 3.67 13.34 7.04
C SER A 655 3.02 14.07 5.89
N ASN A 656 3.36 15.35 5.71
CA ASN A 656 2.80 16.23 4.68
C ASN A 656 1.26 16.24 4.66
N GLY A 657 0.66 16.31 5.85
CA GLY A 657 -0.78 16.30 6.04
C GLY A 657 -1.47 14.97 5.75
N ARG A 658 -0.73 13.87 5.56
CA ARG A 658 -1.30 12.54 5.23
C ARG A 658 -0.96 11.51 6.29
N LEU A 659 -1.88 10.59 6.55
CA LEU A 659 -1.63 9.46 7.44
C LEU A 659 -0.70 8.44 6.76
N LYS A 660 0.42 8.12 7.40
CA LYS A 660 1.44 7.18 6.89
C LYS A 660 1.49 5.86 7.64
N GLY A 661 1.04 5.83 8.89
CA GLY A 661 1.00 4.61 9.67
C GLY A 661 0.28 4.76 10.99
N ALA A 662 -0.09 3.64 11.60
CA ALA A 662 -0.78 3.61 12.88
C ALA A 662 -0.43 2.37 13.72
N VAL A 663 -0.46 2.54 15.04
CA VAL A 663 -0.47 1.47 16.04
C VAL A 663 -1.77 1.56 16.82
N LEU A 664 -2.60 0.52 16.75
CA LEU A 664 -3.87 0.42 17.46
C LEU A 664 -3.76 -0.71 18.48
N ILE A 665 -3.95 -0.40 19.76
CA ILE A 665 -3.91 -1.38 20.85
C ILE A 665 -5.23 -1.33 21.61
N GLY A 666 -5.84 -2.49 21.81
CA GLY A 666 -7.18 -2.61 22.39
C GLY A 666 -8.26 -2.70 21.31
N GLU A 667 -9.51 -2.48 21.72
CA GLU A 667 -10.65 -2.37 20.80
C GLU A 667 -10.86 -0.88 20.50
N THR A 668 -10.35 -0.43 19.34
CA THR A 668 -10.32 0.98 18.95
C THR A 668 -11.40 1.35 17.95
N ASP A 669 -11.90 0.38 17.17
CA ASP A 669 -12.85 0.56 16.07
C ASP A 669 -12.39 1.60 15.01
N LEU A 670 -11.07 1.68 14.77
CA LEU A 670 -10.40 2.63 13.85
C LEU A 670 -9.64 1.93 12.72
N GLU A 671 -9.67 0.60 12.70
CA GLU A 671 -8.88 -0.27 11.82
C GLU A 671 -9.14 0.02 10.34
N GLU A 672 -10.42 0.04 9.93
CA GLU A 672 -10.84 0.25 8.55
C GLU A 672 -10.64 1.71 8.14
N THR A 673 -11.06 2.65 8.98
CA THR A 673 -10.90 4.09 8.79
C THR A 673 -9.43 4.46 8.53
N PHE A 674 -8.50 3.99 9.36
CA PHE A 674 -7.09 4.32 9.21
C PHE A 674 -6.42 3.57 8.06
N GLU A 675 -6.84 2.34 7.76
CA GLU A 675 -6.43 1.66 6.53
C GLU A 675 -6.81 2.49 5.30
N ASN A 676 -8.06 2.97 5.24
CA ASN A 676 -8.55 3.78 4.12
C ASN A 676 -7.84 5.14 4.04
N LEU A 677 -7.60 5.82 5.16
CA LEU A 677 -6.84 7.08 5.18
C LEU A 677 -5.43 6.91 4.60
N ILE A 678 -4.73 5.82 4.96
CA ILE A 678 -3.39 5.55 4.44
C ILE A 678 -3.45 5.22 2.95
N LEU A 679 -4.38 4.35 2.52
CA LEU A 679 -4.48 3.95 1.11
C LEU A 679 -4.91 5.12 0.20
N ASN A 680 -5.87 5.92 0.62
CA ASN A 680 -6.39 7.04 -0.16
C ASN A 680 -5.47 8.27 -0.12
N GLN A 681 -4.50 8.28 0.80
CA GLN A 681 -3.53 9.37 0.97
C GLN A 681 -4.23 10.74 1.13
N LEU A 682 -5.40 10.76 1.79
CA LEU A 682 -6.18 11.98 1.97
C LEU A 682 -5.39 12.99 2.81
N ASN A 683 -5.48 14.28 2.43
CA ASN A 683 -4.95 15.34 3.26
C ASN A 683 -5.91 15.61 4.43
N ILE A 684 -5.41 15.40 5.65
CA ILE A 684 -6.11 15.52 6.93
C ILE A 684 -5.57 16.70 7.76
N ASP A 685 -4.86 17.65 7.15
CA ASP A 685 -4.38 18.86 7.83
C ASP A 685 -5.55 19.65 8.43
N GLY A 686 -5.40 20.03 9.71
CA GLY A 686 -6.39 20.80 10.43
C GLY A 686 -7.57 19.98 10.98
N ILE A 687 -7.54 18.65 10.84
CA ILE A 687 -8.53 17.73 11.41
C ILE A 687 -7.89 17.00 12.60
N ASP A 688 -8.55 17.03 13.76
CA ASP A 688 -8.17 16.21 14.90
C ASP A 688 -8.81 14.82 14.76
N ILE A 689 -8.16 13.94 13.99
CA ILE A 689 -8.64 12.58 13.71
C ILE A 689 -8.57 11.64 14.92
N LEU A 690 -8.04 12.10 16.06
CA LEU A 690 -8.03 11.32 17.29
C LEU A 690 -9.15 11.74 18.25
N ASP A 691 -9.81 12.87 18.02
CA ASP A 691 -10.95 13.31 18.83
C ASP A 691 -12.13 12.33 18.65
N PRO A 692 -12.56 11.63 19.72
CA PRO A 692 -13.66 10.66 19.64
C PRO A 692 -15.03 11.29 19.34
N ILE A 693 -15.15 12.62 19.34
CA ILE A 693 -16.37 13.34 18.93
C ILE A 693 -16.43 13.51 17.42
N VAL A 694 -15.28 13.48 16.74
CA VAL A 694 -15.22 13.58 15.28
C VAL A 694 -15.61 12.21 14.71
N ASP A 695 -16.76 12.16 14.04
CA ASP A 695 -17.11 11.01 13.23
C ASP A 695 -16.29 11.08 11.94
N ILE A 696 -15.26 10.23 11.85
CA ILE A 696 -14.35 10.24 10.71
C ILE A 696 -14.99 9.55 9.51
N ASP A 697 -15.99 8.69 9.72
CA ASP A 697 -16.67 8.00 8.63
C ASP A 697 -17.45 8.99 7.74
N ASP A 698 -17.99 10.08 8.33
CA ASP A 698 -18.63 11.19 7.61
C ASP A 698 -17.70 11.93 6.62
N TYR A 699 -16.37 11.76 6.71
CA TYR A 699 -15.41 12.40 5.80
C TYR A 699 -15.10 11.54 4.56
N PHE A 700 -15.54 10.28 4.54
CA PHE A 700 -15.39 9.37 3.41
C PHE A 700 -16.65 9.28 2.53
N ASP A 701 -17.77 9.84 3.00
CA ASP A 701 -19.00 10.09 2.23
C ASP A 701 -18.92 11.45 1.49
#